data_AF-A0A950VJ50-F1
#
_entry.id   AF-A0A950VJ50-F1
#
_cell.length_a   1.000
_cell.length_b   1.000
_cell.length_c   1.000
_cell.angle_alpha   90.00
_cell.angle_beta   90.00
_cell.angle_gamma   90.00
#
_symmetry.space_group_name_H-M   'P 1'
#
loop_
_entity.id
_entity.type
_entity.pdbx_description
1 polymer ?
#
loop_
_entity_poly.entity_id
_entity_poly.type
_entity_poly.pdbx_seq_one_letter_code
_entity_poly.pdbx_strand_id
1 'polypeptide(L)'
;YPAHERRLAELARAAGFAQVSASHAVSPLLRLVPRGDTTVVDAYLSPILRRYVEQVAAELEGVRLYFMQSNGGLAEAHGFQGKDAILSGPAGGIVGAARTAAMAGLERIIGFDMGGTSTDVALYAGAFERAFETEVAGVRMRAPMMAINTVAAGGGSILHFDGARFRVGPDSAGADPGPACYRRGGPLTVTDANVCVGKIQPAHFPAIFGPAGDERLDADTVRARFAALADEIERATGQRRAPEQVAEGFLRIAVANMANAIKQVSVQKGHDVTRFALHCFGGAGGQHACLVADALGMETVFIHPFAGVLSAYGMGLADQTALREQATEIPLSPDAVPSLTALADRLGAGASAALTAQGADPARITVHADAHIRYAGTEAALLVPLGKCERMEAAFTEAHRARFGFATPERDMVVEAVAVEAVAAGAVPRETEAAPRADAAGPEPIDHVRMFSDGAFKAPVFDRARLCPGDRLGGPALIAEANATTVVEPGWAAEVTRLNHLVLRRVAPRAGALEAASGRPDPVLLELFNNLFMSVAEQTGAVLQNTAMSVNIKERLDFSCAVFDAEGFLVANAPHIPVHLGAMGESVRTVLARRRGALKPGDVVALNNPYNGGTHLPDVTVITPVFDEAGAQILFLVGSRGHHADIGGTTPGSTPPGSRTLEEEGVVIDDFLLVQGGTFREAEFRALLAGASHPARSPDVNVADVKAQVAANERGVQELGRVVASYGWQTVQDYMRHVMDNAEEEVRR
;
A
#
# COMPACT_ATOMS: atom_id res chain seq x y z
N TYR A 1 18.82 0.69 -27.94
CA TYR A 1 19.96 0.09 -28.68
C TYR A 1 20.50 -1.17 -27.99
N PRO A 2 19.82 -2.34 -28.04
CA PRO A 2 20.20 -3.52 -27.25
C PRO A 2 21.32 -4.39 -27.85
N ALA A 3 21.90 -4.00 -28.99
CA ALA A 3 22.78 -4.87 -29.79
C ALA A 3 24.02 -5.35 -29.01
N HIS A 4 24.68 -4.46 -28.26
CA HIS A 4 25.86 -4.82 -27.47
C HIS A 4 25.51 -5.77 -26.33
N GLU A 5 24.43 -5.51 -25.58
CA GLU A 5 23.99 -6.40 -24.51
C GLU A 5 23.60 -7.79 -25.04
N ARG A 6 22.93 -7.84 -26.19
CA ARG A 6 22.58 -9.11 -26.84
C ARG A 6 23.83 -9.88 -27.23
N ARG A 7 24.81 -9.21 -27.86
CA ARG A 7 26.07 -9.83 -28.27
C ARG A 7 26.87 -10.33 -27.06
N LEU A 8 26.94 -9.56 -25.99
CA LEU A 8 27.59 -9.98 -24.75
C LEU A 8 26.90 -11.20 -24.13
N ALA A 9 25.57 -11.23 -24.12
CA ALA A 9 24.82 -12.37 -23.61
C ALA A 9 25.06 -13.65 -24.44
N GLU A 10 25.13 -13.54 -25.77
CA GLU A 10 25.52 -14.65 -26.65
C GLU A 10 26.92 -15.17 -26.35
N LEU A 11 27.90 -14.27 -26.21
CA LEU A 11 29.29 -14.62 -25.90
C LEU A 11 29.41 -15.28 -24.53
N ALA A 12 28.69 -14.79 -23.52
CA ALA A 12 28.64 -15.40 -22.20
C ALA A 12 28.07 -16.84 -22.27
N ARG A 13 26.96 -17.05 -22.97
CA ARG A 13 26.42 -18.41 -23.17
C ARG A 13 27.41 -19.32 -23.90
N ALA A 14 28.09 -18.81 -24.94
CA ALA A 14 29.11 -19.56 -25.66
C ALA A 14 30.34 -19.89 -24.79
N ALA A 15 30.65 -19.06 -23.79
CA ALA A 15 31.71 -19.30 -22.81
C ALA A 15 31.32 -20.30 -21.71
N GLY A 16 30.08 -20.82 -21.71
CA GLY A 16 29.63 -21.86 -20.78
C GLY A 16 28.88 -21.36 -19.55
N PHE A 17 28.49 -20.08 -19.50
CA PHE A 17 27.62 -19.59 -18.42
C PHE A 17 26.20 -20.19 -18.56
N ALA A 18 25.79 -20.98 -17.56
CA ALA A 18 24.48 -21.66 -17.56
C ALA A 18 23.28 -20.72 -17.38
N GLN A 19 23.48 -19.59 -16.69
CA GLN A 19 22.48 -18.53 -16.53
C GLN A 19 23.08 -17.19 -16.99
N VAL A 20 22.36 -16.50 -17.87
CA VAL A 20 22.72 -15.15 -18.35
C VAL A 20 21.44 -14.30 -18.42
N SER A 21 21.36 -13.30 -17.55
CA SER A 21 20.29 -12.29 -17.54
C SER A 21 20.81 -11.00 -18.19
N ALA A 22 20.19 -10.60 -19.30
CA ALA A 22 20.54 -9.39 -20.03
C ALA A 22 19.53 -8.28 -19.72
N SER A 23 20.01 -7.12 -19.27
CA SER A 23 19.11 -6.09 -18.73
C SER A 23 18.07 -5.57 -19.71
N HIS A 24 18.38 -5.48 -21.01
CA HIS A 24 17.38 -5.13 -22.05
C HIS A 24 16.26 -6.17 -22.23
N ALA A 25 16.44 -7.40 -21.76
CA ALA A 25 15.41 -8.44 -21.80
C ALA A 25 14.65 -8.55 -20.47
N VAL A 26 15.32 -8.25 -19.36
CA VAL A 26 14.74 -8.30 -18.01
C VAL A 26 13.92 -7.05 -17.70
N SER A 27 14.46 -5.86 -17.97
CA SER A 27 13.80 -4.57 -17.72
C SER A 27 14.16 -3.60 -18.87
N PRO A 28 13.35 -3.59 -19.97
CA PRO A 28 13.63 -2.80 -21.19
C PRO A 28 13.31 -1.30 -21.05
N LEU A 29 13.24 -0.78 -19.82
CA LEU A 29 12.87 0.60 -19.50
C LEU A 29 14.11 1.45 -19.17
N LEU A 30 13.92 2.77 -19.13
CA LEU A 30 14.99 3.72 -18.75
C LEU A 30 15.38 3.60 -17.26
N ARG A 31 16.41 4.35 -16.84
CA ARG A 31 17.06 4.36 -15.50
C ARG A 31 18.01 3.20 -15.23
N LEU A 32 19.31 3.51 -15.21
CA LEU A 32 20.39 2.52 -15.07
C LEU A 32 20.35 1.73 -13.76
N VAL A 33 20.09 2.40 -12.63
CA VAL A 33 20.17 1.78 -11.29
C VAL A 33 19.03 0.79 -11.03
N PRO A 34 17.74 1.17 -11.12
CA PRO A 34 16.64 0.21 -10.94
C PRO A 34 16.67 -0.94 -11.95
N ARG A 35 17.08 -0.65 -13.19
CA ARG A 35 17.27 -1.66 -14.25
C ARG A 35 18.39 -2.65 -13.90
N GLY A 36 19.50 -2.14 -13.36
CA GLY A 36 20.61 -2.95 -12.86
C GLY A 36 20.18 -3.85 -11.72
N ASP A 37 19.57 -3.26 -10.67
CA ASP A 37 19.12 -3.98 -9.48
C ASP A 37 18.13 -5.11 -9.86
N THR A 38 17.14 -4.83 -10.72
CA THR A 38 16.19 -5.83 -11.23
C THR A 38 16.87 -6.96 -12.01
N THR A 39 17.91 -6.64 -12.79
CA THR A 39 18.66 -7.65 -13.56
C THR A 39 19.45 -8.57 -12.65
N VAL A 40 20.01 -8.05 -11.56
CA VAL A 40 20.73 -8.84 -10.55
C VAL A 40 19.77 -9.78 -9.81
N VAL A 41 18.59 -9.27 -9.40
CA VAL A 41 17.54 -10.09 -8.77
C VAL A 41 17.13 -11.24 -9.68
N ASP A 42 16.86 -10.98 -10.95
CA ASP A 42 16.50 -12.02 -11.92
C ASP A 42 17.61 -13.06 -12.08
N ALA A 43 18.87 -12.62 -12.22
CA ALA A 43 20.02 -13.50 -12.36
C ALA A 43 20.21 -14.41 -11.14
N TYR A 44 19.93 -13.90 -9.94
CA TYR A 44 20.07 -14.61 -8.67
C TYR A 44 18.98 -15.67 -8.48
N LEU A 45 17.72 -15.32 -8.76
CA LEU A 45 16.56 -16.18 -8.45
C LEU A 45 16.22 -17.18 -9.58
N SER A 46 16.39 -16.80 -10.84
CA SER A 46 16.00 -17.62 -11.99
C SER A 46 16.56 -19.05 -11.96
N PRO A 47 17.85 -19.30 -11.64
CA PRO A 47 18.39 -20.67 -11.60
C PRO A 47 17.79 -21.55 -10.51
N ILE A 48 17.41 -20.95 -9.38
CA ILE A 48 16.81 -21.67 -8.25
C ILE A 48 15.40 -22.10 -8.64
N LEU A 49 14.62 -21.19 -9.22
CA LEU A 49 13.26 -21.46 -9.66
C LEU A 49 13.20 -22.49 -10.79
N ARG A 50 14.08 -22.40 -11.79
CA ARG A 50 14.10 -23.37 -12.90
C ARG A 50 14.33 -24.79 -12.41
N ARG A 51 15.25 -24.99 -11.46
CA ARG A 51 15.50 -26.31 -10.87
C ARG A 51 14.25 -26.88 -10.20
N TYR A 52 13.52 -26.04 -9.46
CA TYR A 52 12.26 -26.44 -8.84
C TYR A 52 11.20 -26.79 -9.88
N VAL A 53 11.03 -25.94 -10.90
CA VAL A 53 10.09 -26.16 -12.00
C VAL A 53 10.40 -27.44 -12.76
N GLU A 54 11.67 -27.69 -13.09
CA GLU A 54 12.13 -28.92 -13.76
C GLU A 54 11.86 -30.17 -12.91
N GLN A 55 12.09 -30.09 -11.59
CA GLN A 55 11.80 -31.18 -10.67
C GLN A 55 10.30 -31.52 -10.65
N VAL A 56 9.42 -30.52 -10.58
CA VAL A 56 7.97 -30.75 -10.60
C VAL A 56 7.50 -31.25 -11.97
N ALA A 57 8.05 -30.72 -13.05
CA ALA A 57 7.72 -31.12 -14.42
C ALA A 57 8.10 -32.60 -14.69
N ALA A 58 9.22 -33.06 -14.14
CA ALA A 58 9.66 -34.45 -14.27
C ALA A 58 8.70 -35.46 -13.62
N GLU A 59 8.01 -35.06 -12.54
CA GLU A 59 7.04 -35.91 -11.83
C GLU A 59 5.63 -35.87 -12.47
N LEU A 60 5.38 -34.94 -13.39
CA LEU A 60 4.05 -34.66 -13.98
C LEU A 60 4.09 -34.70 -15.52
N GLU A 61 4.69 -35.75 -16.08
CA GLU A 61 4.78 -35.93 -17.53
C GLU A 61 3.41 -35.80 -18.23
N GLY A 62 3.35 -34.98 -19.28
CA GLY A 62 2.14 -34.75 -20.07
C GLY A 62 1.18 -33.70 -19.48
N VAL A 63 1.48 -33.14 -18.30
CA VAL A 63 0.69 -32.06 -17.68
C VAL A 63 1.37 -30.70 -17.95
N ARG A 64 0.59 -29.72 -18.40
CA ARG A 64 1.09 -28.33 -18.53
C ARG A 64 1.10 -27.66 -17.15
N LEU A 65 2.25 -27.09 -16.78
CA LEU A 65 2.44 -26.42 -15.50
C LEU A 65 2.40 -24.91 -15.67
N TYR A 66 1.55 -24.27 -14.88
CA TYR A 66 1.45 -22.81 -14.78
C TYR A 66 1.85 -22.37 -13.38
N PHE A 67 2.57 -21.25 -13.31
CA PHE A 67 3.04 -20.63 -12.08
C PHE A 67 2.45 -19.23 -11.97
N MET A 68 2.06 -18.88 -10.75
CA MET A 68 1.59 -17.53 -10.43
C MET A 68 2.75 -16.54 -10.52
N GLN A 69 2.48 -15.36 -11.07
CA GLN A 69 3.41 -14.24 -11.15
C GLN A 69 3.04 -13.16 -10.13
N SER A 70 4.00 -12.29 -9.80
CA SER A 70 3.84 -11.16 -8.88
C SER A 70 2.76 -10.15 -9.30
N ASN A 71 2.41 -10.11 -10.58
CA ASN A 71 1.36 -9.25 -11.13
C ASN A 71 -0.06 -9.85 -10.99
N GLY A 72 -0.20 -11.06 -10.45
CA GLY A 72 -1.47 -11.78 -10.32
C GLY A 72 -1.86 -12.62 -11.55
N GLY A 73 -1.01 -12.67 -12.57
CA GLY A 73 -1.22 -13.48 -13.77
C GLY A 73 -0.53 -14.85 -13.71
N LEU A 74 -0.95 -15.77 -14.57
CA LEU A 74 -0.30 -17.07 -14.75
C LEU A 74 0.68 -17.04 -15.93
N ALA A 75 1.85 -17.67 -15.75
CA ALA A 75 2.80 -17.99 -16.80
C ALA A 75 3.16 -19.47 -16.82
N GLU A 76 3.38 -20.04 -18.00
CA GLU A 76 3.89 -21.41 -18.13
C GLU A 76 5.33 -21.53 -17.62
N ALA A 77 5.66 -22.73 -17.11
CA ALA A 77 6.96 -23.13 -16.55
C ALA A 77 8.21 -22.49 -17.20
N HIS A 78 8.30 -22.48 -18.53
CA HIS A 78 9.47 -22.00 -19.27
C HIS A 78 9.49 -20.47 -19.47
N GLY A 79 8.34 -19.81 -19.28
CA GLY A 79 8.19 -18.36 -19.29
C GLY A 79 8.39 -17.69 -17.94
N PHE A 80 8.52 -18.48 -16.86
CA PHE A 80 8.61 -17.99 -15.49
C PHE A 80 10.03 -17.52 -15.15
N GLN A 81 10.17 -16.24 -14.79
CA GLN A 81 11.44 -15.59 -14.49
C GLN A 81 11.55 -15.22 -13.00
N GLY A 82 12.79 -15.11 -12.50
CA GLY A 82 13.10 -14.78 -11.11
C GLY A 82 12.43 -13.51 -10.61
N LYS A 83 12.47 -12.45 -11.42
CA LYS A 83 11.84 -11.15 -11.08
C LYS A 83 10.32 -11.22 -10.95
N ASP A 84 9.67 -12.19 -11.61
CA ASP A 84 8.21 -12.30 -11.68
C ASP A 84 7.65 -13.26 -10.62
N ALA A 85 8.51 -13.86 -9.80
CA ALA A 85 8.13 -14.87 -8.82
C ALA A 85 7.98 -14.32 -7.38
N ILE A 86 8.42 -13.09 -7.15
CA ILE A 86 8.49 -12.50 -5.81
C ILE A 86 7.07 -12.16 -5.34
N LEU A 87 6.66 -12.68 -4.18
CA LEU A 87 5.28 -12.54 -3.65
C LEU A 87 4.19 -13.14 -4.56
N SER A 88 4.52 -14.12 -5.41
CA SER A 88 3.54 -14.76 -6.29
C SER A 88 2.46 -15.56 -5.53
N GLY A 89 2.82 -16.24 -4.44
CA GLY A 89 1.85 -16.98 -3.61
C GLY A 89 0.72 -16.08 -3.08
N PRO A 90 1.04 -15.00 -2.36
CA PRO A 90 0.07 -14.00 -1.89
C PRO A 90 -0.76 -13.39 -3.02
N ALA A 91 -0.17 -13.15 -4.21
CA ALA A 91 -0.90 -12.62 -5.37
C ALA A 91 -2.09 -13.52 -5.76
N GLY A 92 -1.91 -14.84 -5.74
CA GLY A 92 -3.02 -15.79 -5.96
C GLY A 92 -4.13 -15.67 -4.91
N GLY A 93 -3.76 -15.44 -3.65
CA GLY A 93 -4.70 -15.16 -2.55
C GLY A 93 -5.53 -13.90 -2.79
N ILE A 94 -4.88 -12.81 -3.18
CA ILE A 94 -5.56 -11.53 -3.47
C ILE A 94 -6.46 -11.62 -4.70
N VAL A 95 -6.04 -12.36 -5.75
CA VAL A 95 -6.92 -12.64 -6.89
C VAL A 95 -8.15 -13.41 -6.44
N GLY A 96 -7.98 -14.48 -5.64
CA GLY A 96 -9.08 -15.24 -5.07
C GLY A 96 -10.02 -14.36 -4.23
N ALA A 97 -9.45 -13.50 -3.39
CA ALA A 97 -10.18 -12.55 -2.56
C ALA A 97 -11.05 -11.60 -3.39
N ALA A 98 -10.46 -10.92 -4.38
CA ALA A 98 -11.18 -9.98 -5.23
C ALA A 98 -12.29 -10.65 -6.03
N ARG A 99 -12.01 -11.81 -6.64
CA ARG A 99 -12.98 -12.54 -7.47
C ARG A 99 -14.16 -13.07 -6.63
N THR A 100 -13.90 -13.65 -5.46
CA THR A 100 -14.97 -14.19 -4.59
C THR A 100 -15.76 -13.09 -3.88
N ALA A 101 -15.12 -11.98 -3.49
CA ALA A 101 -15.82 -10.82 -2.95
C ALA A 101 -16.78 -10.19 -3.97
N ALA A 102 -16.36 -10.08 -5.23
CA ALA A 102 -17.24 -9.60 -6.30
C ALA A 102 -18.50 -10.48 -6.46
N MET A 103 -18.38 -11.80 -6.31
CA MET A 103 -19.53 -12.72 -6.32
C MET A 103 -20.50 -12.48 -5.15
N ALA A 104 -19.97 -12.04 -4.00
CA ALA A 104 -20.75 -11.65 -2.83
C ALA A 104 -21.30 -10.22 -2.90
N GLY A 105 -21.07 -9.48 -3.99
CA GLY A 105 -21.49 -8.08 -4.14
C GLY A 105 -20.66 -7.09 -3.32
N LEU A 106 -19.44 -7.48 -2.90
CA LEU A 106 -18.52 -6.65 -2.15
C LEU A 106 -17.45 -6.08 -3.10
N GLU A 107 -17.57 -4.79 -3.42
CA GLU A 107 -16.67 -4.11 -4.37
C GLU A 107 -15.40 -3.54 -3.71
N ARG A 108 -15.42 -3.38 -2.38
CA ARG A 108 -14.34 -2.78 -1.59
C ARG A 108 -13.96 -3.72 -0.46
N ILE A 109 -12.79 -4.33 -0.59
CA ILE A 109 -12.26 -5.26 0.40
C ILE A 109 -10.82 -4.94 0.80
N ILE A 110 -10.49 -5.33 2.02
CA ILE A 110 -9.10 -5.49 2.46
C ILE A 110 -8.89 -6.99 2.59
N GLY A 111 -8.03 -7.55 1.73
CA GLY A 111 -7.60 -8.94 1.83
C GLY A 111 -6.70 -9.12 3.05
N PHE A 112 -6.94 -10.18 3.81
CA PHE A 112 -6.21 -10.55 5.01
C PHE A 112 -5.95 -12.06 4.97
N ASP A 113 -4.77 -12.43 4.47
CA ASP A 113 -4.28 -13.82 4.43
C ASP A 113 -3.42 -14.07 5.66
N MET A 114 -3.87 -14.88 6.61
CA MET A 114 -3.01 -15.24 7.76
C MET A 114 -2.70 -16.73 7.76
N GLY A 115 -1.40 -17.02 7.58
CA GLY A 115 -0.85 -18.36 7.60
C GLY A 115 -0.10 -18.69 8.90
N GLY A 116 0.78 -19.69 8.80
CA GLY A 116 1.65 -20.10 9.90
C GLY A 116 2.84 -19.17 10.15
N THR A 117 3.28 -18.37 9.19
CA THR A 117 4.51 -17.56 9.32
C THR A 117 4.25 -16.07 9.24
N SER A 118 3.37 -15.66 8.34
CA SER A 118 3.12 -14.26 8.01
C SER A 118 1.63 -13.99 7.83
N THR A 119 1.32 -12.70 7.76
CA THR A 119 0.05 -12.19 7.27
C THR A 119 0.30 -11.34 6.02
N ASP A 120 -0.42 -11.60 4.94
CA ASP A 120 -0.39 -10.79 3.72
C ASP A 120 -1.66 -9.93 3.59
N VAL A 121 -1.47 -8.65 3.30
CA VAL A 121 -2.55 -7.67 3.22
C VAL A 121 -2.52 -6.95 1.88
N ALA A 122 -3.68 -6.81 1.23
CA ALA A 122 -3.83 -5.94 0.07
C ALA A 122 -5.21 -5.27 0.02
N LEU A 123 -5.29 -4.11 -0.61
CA LEU A 123 -6.52 -3.36 -0.83
C LEU A 123 -7.06 -3.65 -2.23
N TYR A 124 -8.38 -3.82 -2.34
CA TYR A 124 -9.07 -3.91 -3.62
C TYR A 124 -10.34 -3.05 -3.60
N ALA A 125 -10.44 -2.12 -4.54
CA ALA A 125 -11.58 -1.21 -4.71
C ALA A 125 -11.92 -1.06 -6.19
N GLY A 126 -12.35 -2.16 -6.82
CA GLY A 126 -12.69 -2.23 -8.25
C GLY A 126 -11.50 -2.48 -9.19
N ALA A 127 -10.27 -2.28 -8.73
CA ALA A 127 -9.04 -2.63 -9.44
C ALA A 127 -7.95 -3.08 -8.45
N PHE A 128 -7.00 -3.88 -8.94
CA PHE A 128 -5.82 -4.25 -8.17
C PHE A 128 -4.85 -3.06 -8.11
N GLU A 129 -4.41 -2.70 -6.90
CA GLU A 129 -3.28 -1.79 -6.78
C GLU A 129 -2.00 -2.45 -7.30
N ARG A 130 -1.31 -1.75 -8.20
CA ARG A 130 -0.03 -2.18 -8.78
C ARG A 130 1.08 -1.25 -8.31
N ALA A 131 2.23 -1.83 -7.97
CA ALA A 131 3.47 -1.12 -7.74
C ALA A 131 4.46 -1.47 -8.86
N PHE A 132 5.08 -0.45 -9.46
CA PHE A 132 6.02 -0.61 -10.58
C PHE A 132 7.48 -0.50 -10.16
N GLU A 133 7.73 0.17 -9.04
CA GLU A 133 9.03 0.25 -8.38
C GLU A 133 8.79 -0.03 -6.90
N THR A 134 9.47 -1.06 -6.38
CA THR A 134 9.29 -1.54 -5.01
C THR A 134 10.62 -1.92 -4.43
N GLU A 135 10.75 -1.79 -3.12
CA GLU A 135 11.86 -2.36 -2.37
C GLU A 135 11.38 -3.60 -1.63
N VAL A 136 12.00 -4.75 -1.92
CA VAL A 136 11.71 -6.01 -1.22
C VAL A 136 12.99 -6.46 -0.54
N ALA A 137 12.94 -6.58 0.79
CA ALA A 137 14.09 -6.94 1.63
C ALA A 137 15.34 -6.07 1.36
N GLY A 138 15.15 -4.76 1.15
CA GLY A 138 16.24 -3.81 0.89
C GLY A 138 16.72 -3.77 -0.56
N VAL A 139 16.09 -4.51 -1.48
CA VAL A 139 16.47 -4.55 -2.90
C VAL A 139 15.39 -3.90 -3.75
N ARG A 140 15.76 -2.84 -4.47
CA ARG A 140 14.87 -2.16 -5.42
C ARG A 140 14.66 -3.02 -6.65
N MET A 141 13.42 -3.09 -7.12
CA MET A 141 13.07 -3.77 -8.35
C MET A 141 12.03 -2.98 -9.12
N ARG A 142 12.14 -3.05 -10.45
CA ARG A 142 11.22 -2.44 -11.40
C ARG A 142 10.52 -3.54 -12.20
N ALA A 143 9.51 -4.12 -11.58
CA ALA A 143 8.63 -5.12 -12.17
C ALA A 143 7.19 -4.80 -11.74
N PRO A 144 6.19 -4.98 -12.61
CA PRO A 144 4.80 -4.79 -12.23
C PRO A 144 4.40 -5.87 -11.22
N MET A 145 3.98 -5.44 -10.03
CA MET A 145 3.55 -6.34 -8.97
C MET A 145 2.28 -5.84 -8.32
N MET A 146 1.49 -6.75 -7.76
CA MET A 146 0.39 -6.39 -6.88
C MET A 146 0.95 -5.72 -5.61
N ALA A 147 0.33 -4.64 -5.16
CA ALA A 147 0.72 -3.95 -3.94
C ALA A 147 0.27 -4.77 -2.71
N ILE A 148 1.11 -5.71 -2.31
CA ILE A 148 0.90 -6.61 -1.16
C ILE A 148 1.89 -6.21 -0.07
N ASN A 149 1.41 -6.08 1.16
CA ASN A 149 2.25 -5.87 2.33
C ASN A 149 2.23 -7.13 3.20
N THR A 150 3.41 -7.67 3.45
CA THR A 150 3.61 -8.88 4.25
C THR A 150 4.14 -8.50 5.62
N VAL A 151 3.47 -8.97 6.67
CA VAL A 151 3.86 -8.72 8.06
C VAL A 151 4.23 -10.03 8.75
N ALA A 152 5.30 -9.97 9.54
CA ALA A 152 5.82 -11.08 10.35
C ALA A 152 4.91 -11.35 11.57
N ALA A 153 3.65 -11.70 11.29
CA ALA A 153 2.63 -12.06 12.25
C ALA A 153 1.78 -13.18 11.66
N GLY A 154 2.16 -14.43 11.89
CA GLY A 154 1.35 -15.64 11.61
C GLY A 154 1.13 -16.49 12.86
N GLY A 155 0.49 -17.65 12.72
CA GLY A 155 0.24 -18.58 13.83
C GLY A 155 1.50 -19.10 14.55
N GLY A 156 2.61 -19.20 13.83
CA GLY A 156 3.92 -19.63 14.32
C GLY A 156 4.79 -18.51 14.89
N SER A 157 4.31 -17.26 14.92
CA SER A 157 5.08 -16.15 15.52
C SER A 157 5.38 -16.45 16.98
N ILE A 158 6.66 -16.37 17.35
CA ILE A 158 7.13 -16.79 18.67
C ILE A 158 6.73 -15.76 19.73
N LEU A 159 6.32 -16.24 20.91
CA LEU A 159 5.98 -15.41 22.06
C LEU A 159 7.20 -15.18 22.95
N HIS A 160 7.54 -13.92 23.22
CA HIS A 160 8.69 -13.55 24.05
C HIS A 160 8.26 -12.74 25.28
N PHE A 161 8.92 -13.01 26.40
CA PHE A 161 8.90 -12.19 27.60
C PHE A 161 10.35 -11.90 28.02
N ASP A 162 10.68 -10.63 28.25
CA ASP A 162 12.05 -10.19 28.59
C ASP A 162 12.20 -9.75 30.06
N GLY A 163 11.25 -10.12 30.91
CA GLY A 163 11.18 -9.70 32.31
C GLY A 163 10.35 -8.43 32.54
N ALA A 164 10.06 -7.65 31.50
CA ALA A 164 9.26 -6.41 31.61
C ALA A 164 8.09 -6.33 30.62
N ARG A 165 8.27 -6.78 29.36
CA ARG A 165 7.26 -6.64 28.30
C ARG A 165 7.04 -7.94 27.52
N PHE A 166 5.84 -8.06 26.98
CA PHE A 166 5.47 -9.10 26.01
C PHE A 166 5.82 -8.65 24.59
N ARG A 167 6.28 -9.58 23.76
CA ARG A 167 6.49 -9.37 22.32
C ARG A 167 6.04 -10.60 21.53
N VAL A 168 5.61 -10.38 20.29
CA VAL A 168 5.22 -11.44 19.35
C VAL A 168 6.05 -11.27 18.08
N GLY A 169 6.79 -12.30 17.69
CA GLY A 169 7.68 -12.26 16.53
C GLY A 169 8.87 -11.30 16.70
N PRO A 170 9.55 -10.91 15.60
CA PRO A 170 9.23 -11.24 14.19
C PRO A 170 9.55 -12.70 13.83
N ASP A 171 10.30 -13.40 14.69
CA ASP A 171 10.71 -14.77 14.51
C ASP A 171 9.48 -15.71 14.42
N SER A 172 9.57 -16.71 13.56
CA SER A 172 8.53 -17.74 13.41
C SER A 172 9.10 -19.13 13.65
N ALA A 173 8.33 -19.97 14.34
CA ALA A 173 8.63 -21.40 14.50
C ALA A 173 8.34 -22.22 13.22
N GLY A 174 7.71 -21.62 12.21
CA GLY A 174 7.31 -22.28 10.97
C GLY A 174 6.38 -23.48 11.21
N ALA A 175 6.54 -24.52 10.41
CA ALA A 175 5.87 -25.81 10.62
C ALA A 175 6.79 -26.86 11.30
N ASP A 176 8.10 -26.64 11.27
CA ASP A 176 9.12 -27.52 11.88
C ASP A 176 10.23 -26.67 12.53
N PRO A 177 10.40 -26.69 13.86
CA PRO A 177 9.67 -27.52 14.83
C PRO A 177 8.21 -27.07 15.04
N GLY A 178 7.80 -25.91 14.54
CA GLY A 178 6.45 -25.38 14.67
C GLY A 178 6.07 -24.96 16.10
N PRO A 179 4.80 -24.61 16.35
CA PRO A 179 4.25 -24.35 17.68
C PRO A 179 4.50 -25.48 18.69
N ALA A 180 4.51 -25.18 19.98
CA ALA A 180 4.72 -26.17 21.03
C ALA A 180 3.68 -27.30 20.97
N CYS A 181 2.44 -26.97 20.60
CA CYS A 181 1.34 -27.91 20.43
C CYS A 181 1.53 -28.92 19.28
N TYR A 182 2.53 -28.74 18.40
CA TYR A 182 2.80 -29.65 17.27
C TYR A 182 3.60 -30.90 17.67
N ARG A 183 4.02 -31.01 18.95
CA ARG A 183 4.73 -32.18 19.50
C ARG A 183 6.13 -32.42 18.90
N ARG A 184 6.79 -31.37 18.41
CA ARG A 184 8.16 -31.43 17.84
C ARG A 184 9.19 -30.60 18.62
N GLY A 185 8.87 -30.21 19.85
CA GLY A 185 9.77 -29.44 20.72
C GLY A 185 9.85 -27.94 20.44
N GLY A 186 8.94 -27.39 19.64
CA GLY A 186 8.89 -25.97 19.32
C GLY A 186 8.55 -25.03 20.49
N PRO A 187 8.74 -23.70 20.34
CA PRO A 187 8.47 -22.69 21.36
C PRO A 187 6.96 -22.37 21.49
N LEU A 188 6.58 -21.54 22.48
CA LEU A 188 5.22 -20.98 22.51
C LEU A 188 5.02 -19.99 21.35
N THR A 189 3.91 -20.12 20.62
CA THR A 189 3.54 -19.23 19.51
C THR A 189 2.10 -18.71 19.61
N VAL A 190 1.66 -17.89 18.64
CA VAL A 190 0.27 -17.40 18.53
C VAL A 190 -0.75 -18.56 18.46
N THR A 191 -0.44 -19.64 17.75
CA THR A 191 -1.27 -20.86 17.72
C THR A 191 -1.40 -21.48 19.11
N ASP A 192 -0.32 -21.57 19.89
CA ASP A 192 -0.38 -22.06 21.27
C ASP A 192 -1.24 -21.15 22.15
N ALA A 193 -1.17 -19.82 21.96
CA ALA A 193 -2.04 -18.88 22.67
C ALA A 193 -3.51 -19.14 22.34
N ASN A 194 -3.87 -19.34 21.07
CA ASN A 194 -5.23 -19.71 20.67
C ASN A 194 -5.70 -21.07 21.23
N VAL A 195 -4.80 -22.05 21.38
CA VAL A 195 -5.10 -23.31 22.08
C VAL A 195 -5.33 -23.06 23.57
N CYS A 196 -4.51 -22.22 24.22
CA CYS A 196 -4.62 -21.89 25.64
C CYS A 196 -5.95 -21.19 25.97
N VAL A 197 -6.37 -20.22 25.15
CA VAL A 197 -7.65 -19.51 25.34
C VAL A 197 -8.86 -20.28 24.80
N GLY A 198 -8.67 -21.48 24.23
CA GLY A 198 -9.77 -22.31 23.72
C GLY A 198 -10.41 -21.79 22.42
N LYS A 199 -9.72 -20.94 21.65
CA LYS A 199 -10.14 -20.55 20.30
C LYS A 199 -9.82 -21.63 19.26
N ILE A 200 -8.76 -22.42 19.49
CA ILE A 200 -8.49 -23.66 18.77
C ILE A 200 -8.79 -24.83 19.71
N GLN A 201 -9.57 -25.79 19.22
CA GLN A 201 -9.95 -26.99 19.97
C GLN A 201 -9.30 -28.23 19.36
N PRO A 202 -8.34 -28.90 20.04
CA PRO A 202 -7.67 -30.09 19.51
C PRO A 202 -8.60 -31.24 19.10
N ALA A 203 -9.80 -31.32 19.71
CA ALA A 203 -10.83 -32.30 19.36
C ALA A 203 -11.43 -32.07 17.96
N HIS A 204 -11.40 -30.84 17.47
CA HIS A 204 -11.97 -30.41 16.19
C HIS A 204 -10.91 -29.96 15.19
N PHE A 205 -9.64 -30.29 15.46
CA PHE A 205 -8.49 -30.03 14.58
C PHE A 205 -7.95 -31.36 14.02
N PRO A 206 -7.45 -31.41 12.76
CA PRO A 206 -6.87 -32.61 12.18
C PRO A 206 -5.76 -33.25 13.04
N ALA A 207 -5.75 -34.58 13.11
CA ALA A 207 -4.73 -35.35 13.81
C ALA A 207 -3.55 -35.62 12.86
N ILE A 208 -2.70 -34.62 12.66
CA ILE A 208 -1.56 -34.64 11.72
C ILE A 208 -0.23 -34.25 12.38
N PHE A 209 -0.16 -34.29 13.71
CA PHE A 209 0.99 -33.83 14.49
C PHE A 209 1.76 -34.98 15.11
N GLY A 210 2.87 -34.65 15.79
CA GLY A 210 3.76 -35.64 16.37
C GLY A 210 4.71 -36.28 15.37
N PRO A 211 5.60 -37.16 15.85
CA PRO A 211 6.65 -37.77 15.03
C PRO A 211 6.11 -38.65 13.89
N ALA A 212 4.94 -39.27 14.08
CA ALA A 212 4.29 -40.12 13.10
C ALA A 212 3.21 -39.39 12.26
N GLY A 213 2.87 -38.14 12.60
CA GLY A 213 1.90 -37.34 11.85
C GLY A 213 0.45 -37.82 11.98
N ASP A 214 0.08 -38.40 13.11
CA ASP A 214 -1.24 -38.98 13.39
C ASP A 214 -1.83 -38.55 14.75
N GLU A 215 -1.16 -37.62 15.46
CA GLU A 215 -1.60 -37.12 16.76
C GLU A 215 -2.34 -35.78 16.66
N ARG A 216 -3.18 -35.50 17.66
CA ARG A 216 -3.84 -34.19 17.85
C ARG A 216 -2.88 -33.18 18.46
N LEU A 217 -3.23 -31.90 18.36
CA LEU A 217 -2.54 -30.81 19.07
C LEU A 217 -2.40 -31.11 20.58
N ASP A 218 -1.23 -30.84 21.14
CA ASP A 218 -0.92 -31.07 22.55
C ASP A 218 -1.32 -29.88 23.45
N ALA A 219 -2.58 -29.88 23.90
CA ALA A 219 -3.07 -28.88 24.85
C ALA A 219 -2.41 -28.98 26.24
N ASP A 220 -1.92 -30.15 26.65
CA ASP A 220 -1.30 -30.33 27.97
C ASP A 220 0.05 -29.62 28.02
N THR A 221 0.87 -29.78 27.00
CA THR A 221 2.14 -29.04 26.86
C THR A 221 1.90 -27.53 26.84
N VAL A 222 0.89 -27.05 26.11
CA VAL A 222 0.53 -25.63 26.06
C VAL A 222 0.16 -25.11 27.45
N ARG A 223 -0.74 -25.80 28.15
CA ARG A 223 -1.17 -25.41 29.51
C ARG A 223 0.00 -25.36 30.48
N ALA A 224 0.85 -26.39 30.48
CA ALA A 224 2.02 -26.45 31.36
C ALA A 224 2.99 -25.29 31.08
N ARG A 225 3.22 -24.95 29.81
CA ARG A 225 4.13 -23.86 29.42
C ARG A 225 3.58 -22.47 29.73
N PHE A 226 2.29 -22.22 29.49
CA PHE A 226 1.70 -20.94 29.90
C PHE A 226 1.59 -20.79 31.42
N ALA A 227 1.41 -21.88 32.17
CA ALA A 227 1.50 -21.85 33.63
C ALA A 227 2.92 -21.47 34.10
N ALA A 228 3.95 -22.10 33.54
CA ALA A 228 5.34 -21.74 33.85
C ALA A 228 5.66 -20.28 33.48
N LEU A 229 5.16 -19.80 32.35
CA LEU A 229 5.33 -18.40 31.93
C LEU A 229 4.59 -17.42 32.86
N ALA A 230 3.39 -17.76 33.31
CA ALA A 230 2.66 -16.97 34.30
C ALA A 230 3.44 -16.86 35.62
N ASP A 231 4.02 -17.97 36.11
CA ASP A 231 4.87 -17.99 37.30
C ASP A 231 6.16 -17.17 37.12
N GLU A 232 6.71 -17.13 35.91
CA GLU A 232 7.85 -16.26 35.57
C GLU A 232 7.48 -14.78 35.61
N ILE A 233 6.34 -14.41 35.01
CA ILE A 233 5.83 -13.03 35.02
C ILE A 233 5.55 -12.57 36.44
N GLU A 234 4.93 -13.41 37.28
CA GLU A 234 4.68 -13.10 38.69
C GLU A 234 5.99 -12.86 39.44
N ARG A 235 7.02 -13.70 39.24
CA ARG A 235 8.34 -13.51 39.84
C ARG A 235 9.03 -12.23 39.39
N ALA A 236 8.89 -11.85 38.13
CA ALA A 236 9.56 -10.68 37.57
C ALA A 236 8.84 -9.35 37.90
N THR A 237 7.50 -9.36 37.93
CA THR A 237 6.68 -8.13 38.01
C THR A 237 5.91 -7.97 39.32
N GLY A 238 5.81 -9.03 40.12
CA GLY A 238 4.93 -9.09 41.29
C GLY A 238 3.44 -9.18 40.96
N GLN A 239 3.06 -9.25 39.68
CA GLN A 239 1.67 -9.35 39.24
C GLN A 239 1.31 -10.78 38.89
N ARG A 240 0.39 -11.37 39.65
CA ARG A 240 -0.19 -12.67 39.33
C ARG A 240 -1.21 -12.55 38.21
N ARG A 241 -1.05 -13.37 37.16
CA ARG A 241 -1.99 -13.47 36.03
C ARG A 241 -2.32 -14.93 35.76
N ALA A 242 -3.55 -15.22 35.37
CA ALA A 242 -3.91 -16.56 34.91
C ALA A 242 -3.23 -16.87 33.56
N PRO A 243 -2.89 -18.14 33.27
CA PRO A 243 -2.32 -18.54 31.98
C PRO A 243 -3.09 -18.02 30.76
N GLU A 244 -4.42 -18.06 30.82
CA GLU A 244 -5.31 -17.57 29.76
C GLU A 244 -5.22 -16.05 29.57
N GLN A 245 -5.02 -15.29 30.64
CA GLN A 245 -4.82 -13.84 30.56
C GLN A 245 -3.46 -13.48 29.96
N VAL A 246 -2.44 -14.30 30.23
CA VAL A 246 -1.11 -14.15 29.60
C VAL A 246 -1.24 -14.44 28.10
N ALA A 247 -1.86 -15.56 27.73
CA ALA A 247 -2.11 -15.92 26.33
C ALA A 247 -2.92 -14.85 25.59
N GLU A 248 -4.02 -14.35 26.18
CA GLU A 248 -4.80 -13.26 25.59
C GLU A 248 -3.98 -11.98 25.42
N GLY A 249 -3.09 -11.64 26.36
CA GLY A 249 -2.19 -10.50 26.23
C GLY A 249 -1.30 -10.59 24.98
N PHE A 250 -0.75 -11.76 24.68
CA PHE A 250 -0.01 -11.99 23.43
C PHE A 250 -0.92 -11.90 22.20
N LEU A 251 -2.15 -12.42 22.27
CA LEU A 251 -3.12 -12.29 21.17
C LEU A 251 -3.46 -10.83 20.88
N ARG A 252 -3.64 -9.99 21.91
CA ARG A 252 -3.87 -8.54 21.75
C ARG A 252 -2.71 -7.87 21.02
N ILE A 253 -1.46 -8.23 21.32
CA ILE A 253 -0.27 -7.72 20.62
C ILE A 253 -0.23 -8.19 19.17
N ALA A 254 -0.49 -9.48 18.91
CA ALA A 254 -0.54 -10.01 17.56
C ALA A 254 -1.62 -9.29 16.72
N VAL A 255 -2.82 -9.11 17.28
CA VAL A 255 -3.92 -8.36 16.65
C VAL A 255 -3.52 -6.91 16.38
N ALA A 256 -2.86 -6.23 17.33
CA ALA A 256 -2.38 -4.87 17.14
C ALA A 256 -1.35 -4.77 15.99
N ASN A 257 -0.41 -5.72 15.91
CA ASN A 257 0.57 -5.76 14.82
C ASN A 257 -0.11 -5.96 13.45
N MET A 258 -1.09 -6.87 13.36
CA MET A 258 -1.87 -7.11 12.15
C MET A 258 -2.76 -5.92 11.76
N ALA A 259 -3.40 -5.27 12.73
CA ALA A 259 -4.18 -4.06 12.47
C ALA A 259 -3.28 -2.91 11.98
N ASN A 260 -2.08 -2.74 12.57
CA ASN A 260 -1.12 -1.74 12.11
C ASN A 260 -0.66 -2.01 10.67
N ALA A 261 -0.42 -3.27 10.30
CA ALA A 261 -0.14 -3.66 8.92
C ALA A 261 -1.23 -3.19 7.95
N ILE A 262 -2.50 -3.44 8.33
CA ILE A 262 -3.65 -3.02 7.52
C ILE A 262 -3.71 -1.49 7.44
N LYS A 263 -3.48 -0.75 8.54
CA LYS A 263 -3.42 0.71 8.53
C LYS A 263 -2.34 1.25 7.58
N GLN A 264 -1.18 0.60 7.50
CA GLN A 264 -0.12 1.01 6.57
C GLN A 264 -0.52 0.91 5.10
N VAL A 265 -1.31 -0.11 4.74
CA VAL A 265 -1.75 -0.27 3.34
C VAL A 265 -3.04 0.47 2.99
N SER A 266 -3.75 1.01 3.98
CA SER A 266 -5.04 1.67 3.78
C SER A 266 -5.05 3.10 4.31
N VAL A 267 -5.00 3.29 5.63
CA VAL A 267 -5.09 4.58 6.33
C VAL A 267 -3.94 5.52 5.95
N GLN A 268 -2.70 5.03 5.86
CA GLN A 268 -1.55 5.84 5.39
C GLN A 268 -1.68 6.27 3.91
N LYS A 269 -2.49 5.56 3.14
CA LYS A 269 -2.85 5.91 1.75
C LYS A 269 -4.13 6.74 1.66
N GLY A 270 -4.70 7.15 2.80
CA GLY A 270 -5.89 7.98 2.88
C GLY A 270 -7.23 7.25 2.73
N HIS A 271 -7.22 5.91 2.81
CA HIS A 271 -8.46 5.13 2.77
C HIS A 271 -9.11 5.03 4.15
N ASP A 272 -10.42 5.31 4.18
CA ASP A 272 -11.30 4.99 5.31
C ASP A 272 -11.60 3.49 5.35
N VAL A 273 -10.88 2.74 6.19
CA VAL A 273 -11.03 1.29 6.35
C VAL A 273 -12.42 0.87 6.81
N THR A 274 -13.16 1.74 7.50
CA THR A 274 -14.50 1.42 8.02
C THR A 274 -15.51 1.16 6.91
N ARG A 275 -15.22 1.63 5.69
CA ARG A 275 -16.05 1.44 4.48
C ARG A 275 -15.72 0.16 3.71
N PHE A 276 -14.77 -0.63 4.17
CA PHE A 276 -14.33 -1.88 3.53
C PHE A 276 -14.87 -3.08 4.30
N ALA A 277 -15.05 -4.20 3.59
CA ALA A 277 -15.17 -5.51 4.23
C ALA A 277 -13.78 -6.14 4.39
N LEU A 278 -13.51 -6.74 5.56
CA LEU A 278 -12.27 -7.51 5.76
C LEU A 278 -12.46 -8.89 5.14
N HIS A 279 -11.82 -9.16 4.00
CA HIS A 279 -11.86 -10.47 3.38
C HIS A 279 -10.77 -11.35 3.97
N CYS A 280 -11.19 -12.27 4.83
CA CYS A 280 -10.29 -13.04 5.67
C CYS A 280 -10.11 -14.45 5.11
N PHE A 281 -8.84 -14.85 4.94
CA PHE A 281 -8.45 -16.16 4.44
C PHE A 281 -7.09 -16.58 5.03
N GLY A 282 -6.59 -17.75 4.60
CA GLY A 282 -5.51 -18.45 5.27
C GLY A 282 -6.01 -19.24 6.49
N GLY A 283 -5.33 -20.33 6.83
CA GLY A 283 -5.78 -21.27 7.86
C GLY A 283 -5.91 -20.66 9.27
N ALA A 284 -5.20 -19.56 9.54
CA ALA A 284 -5.23 -18.85 10.81
C ALA A 284 -6.08 -17.57 10.78
N GLY A 285 -6.49 -17.07 9.60
CA GLY A 285 -7.18 -15.79 9.49
C GLY A 285 -8.48 -15.72 10.30
N GLY A 286 -9.34 -16.73 10.15
CA GLY A 286 -10.64 -16.79 10.84
C GLY A 286 -10.54 -16.77 12.38
N GLN A 287 -9.37 -17.06 12.93
CA GLN A 287 -9.13 -17.07 14.38
C GLN A 287 -8.99 -15.67 14.97
N HIS A 288 -8.65 -14.68 14.14
CA HIS A 288 -8.35 -13.30 14.56
C HIS A 288 -9.24 -12.26 13.87
N ALA A 289 -10.01 -12.64 12.86
CA ALA A 289 -10.72 -11.73 11.96
C ALA A 289 -11.61 -10.71 12.68
N CYS A 290 -12.44 -11.14 13.64
CA CYS A 290 -13.30 -10.22 14.41
C CYS A 290 -12.49 -9.22 15.24
N LEU A 291 -11.42 -9.67 15.92
CA LEU A 291 -10.59 -8.79 16.74
C LEU A 291 -9.80 -7.78 15.90
N VAL A 292 -9.28 -8.21 14.74
CA VAL A 292 -8.62 -7.33 13.78
C VAL A 292 -9.61 -6.32 13.21
N ALA A 293 -10.81 -6.76 12.83
CA ALA A 293 -11.87 -5.86 12.37
C ALA A 293 -12.29 -4.85 13.45
N ASP A 294 -12.44 -5.29 14.70
CA ASP A 294 -12.74 -4.39 15.83
C ASP A 294 -11.63 -3.36 16.05
N ALA A 295 -10.35 -3.76 15.99
CA ALA A 295 -9.20 -2.86 16.14
C ALA A 295 -9.09 -1.82 15.01
N LEU A 296 -9.65 -2.12 13.84
CA LEU A 296 -9.71 -1.25 12.67
C LEU A 296 -11.02 -0.48 12.54
N GLY A 297 -11.99 -0.78 13.41
CA GLY A 297 -13.32 -0.23 13.34
C GLY A 297 -14.15 -0.65 12.12
N MET A 298 -13.86 -1.82 11.57
CA MET A 298 -14.60 -2.42 10.47
C MET A 298 -15.81 -3.20 11.01
N GLU A 299 -16.92 -3.18 10.29
CA GLU A 299 -18.18 -3.81 10.75
C GLU A 299 -18.54 -5.10 10.02
N THR A 300 -17.82 -5.42 8.94
CA THR A 300 -18.08 -6.58 8.09
C THR A 300 -16.79 -7.36 7.84
N VAL A 301 -16.84 -8.66 8.14
CA VAL A 301 -15.81 -9.64 7.78
C VAL A 301 -16.43 -10.65 6.81
N PHE A 302 -15.71 -10.99 5.76
CA PHE A 302 -16.17 -11.93 4.73
C PHE A 302 -15.17 -13.10 4.63
N ILE A 303 -15.66 -14.33 4.75
CA ILE A 303 -14.87 -15.56 4.74
C ILE A 303 -15.46 -16.53 3.72
N HIS A 304 -14.66 -16.91 2.73
CA HIS A 304 -15.03 -17.86 1.70
C HIS A 304 -14.95 -19.32 2.22
N PRO A 305 -15.75 -20.30 1.76
CA PRO A 305 -15.66 -21.71 2.16
C PRO A 305 -14.29 -22.35 1.98
N PHE A 306 -13.52 -21.84 1.02
CA PHE A 306 -12.16 -22.28 0.75
C PHE A 306 -11.11 -21.34 1.35
N ALA A 307 -11.45 -20.54 2.37
CA ALA A 307 -10.54 -19.59 3.01
C ALA A 307 -9.17 -20.18 3.35
N GLY A 308 -9.12 -21.39 3.91
CA GLY A 308 -7.86 -22.06 4.24
C GLY A 308 -6.97 -22.42 3.04
N VAL A 309 -7.51 -22.41 1.82
CA VAL A 309 -6.80 -22.73 0.56
C VAL A 309 -7.10 -21.70 -0.55
N LEU A 310 -7.49 -20.48 -0.16
CA LEU A 310 -8.03 -19.49 -1.11
C LEU A 310 -6.99 -19.09 -2.15
N SER A 311 -5.70 -19.08 -1.80
CA SER A 311 -4.62 -18.76 -2.72
C SER A 311 -4.53 -19.77 -3.87
N ALA A 312 -4.73 -21.06 -3.59
CA ALA A 312 -4.80 -22.09 -4.62
C ALA A 312 -6.07 -21.95 -5.48
N TYR A 313 -7.21 -21.63 -4.85
CA TYR A 313 -8.45 -21.36 -5.58
C TYR A 313 -8.29 -20.15 -6.52
N GLY A 314 -7.72 -19.05 -6.01
CA GLY A 314 -7.46 -17.83 -6.76
C GLY A 314 -6.47 -18.00 -7.90
N MET A 315 -5.46 -18.88 -7.75
CA MET A 315 -4.60 -19.30 -8.87
C MET A 315 -5.42 -19.92 -10.01
N GLY A 316 -6.44 -20.72 -9.71
CA GLY A 316 -7.35 -21.28 -10.72
C GLY A 316 -8.28 -20.25 -11.39
N LEU A 317 -8.49 -19.09 -10.74
CA LEU A 317 -9.31 -17.99 -11.26
C LEU A 317 -8.50 -16.90 -11.98
N ALA A 318 -7.17 -17.00 -11.92
CA ALA A 318 -6.29 -15.98 -12.46
C ALA A 318 -6.30 -15.97 -13.99
N ASP A 319 -6.11 -14.78 -14.53
CA ASP A 319 -5.96 -14.57 -15.96
C ASP A 319 -4.54 -15.00 -16.39
N GLN A 320 -4.39 -15.48 -17.62
CA GLN A 320 -3.04 -15.61 -18.21
C GLN A 320 -2.67 -14.27 -18.82
N THR A 321 -1.49 -13.76 -18.47
CA THR A 321 -1.05 -12.43 -18.91
C THR A 321 0.32 -12.49 -19.55
N ALA A 322 0.50 -11.74 -20.63
CA ALA A 322 1.81 -11.51 -21.22
C ALA A 322 2.01 -10.00 -21.42
N LEU A 323 2.94 -9.43 -20.66
CA LEU A 323 3.35 -8.04 -20.80
C LEU A 323 4.56 -7.92 -21.73
N ARG A 324 4.54 -6.93 -22.62
CA ARG A 324 5.66 -6.55 -23.47
C ARG A 324 5.78 -5.03 -23.48
N GLU A 325 6.99 -4.53 -23.27
CA GLU A 325 7.26 -3.09 -23.20
C GLU A 325 8.48 -2.73 -24.04
N GLN A 326 8.48 -1.53 -24.62
CA GLN A 326 9.63 -1.00 -25.32
C GLN A 326 9.73 0.52 -25.14
N ALA A 327 10.90 0.99 -24.71
CA ALA A 327 11.23 2.42 -24.67
C ALA A 327 11.36 3.02 -26.09
N THR A 328 10.88 4.25 -26.26
CA THR A 328 10.81 4.99 -27.52
C THR A 328 11.45 6.37 -27.47
N GLU A 329 11.12 7.20 -26.47
CA GLU A 329 11.56 8.61 -26.38
C GLU A 329 11.16 9.45 -27.61
N ILE A 330 9.89 9.35 -28.03
CA ILE A 330 9.36 10.04 -29.22
C ILE A 330 8.44 11.19 -28.77
N PRO A 331 8.59 12.41 -29.30
CA PRO A 331 7.62 13.50 -29.08
C PRO A 331 6.22 13.08 -29.53
N LEU A 332 5.22 13.33 -28.69
CA LEU A 332 3.83 13.06 -29.01
C LEU A 332 3.36 14.02 -30.11
N SER A 333 2.98 13.48 -31.25
CA SER A 333 2.43 14.24 -32.38
C SER A 333 1.55 13.34 -33.26
N PRO A 334 0.67 13.91 -34.09
CA PRO A 334 -0.11 13.13 -35.05
C PRO A 334 0.74 12.25 -35.98
N ASP A 335 1.93 12.72 -36.36
CA ASP A 335 2.88 11.99 -37.22
C ASP A 335 3.57 10.83 -36.51
N ALA A 336 3.69 10.88 -35.17
CA ALA A 336 4.26 9.80 -34.37
C ALA A 336 3.29 8.61 -34.22
N VAL A 337 1.97 8.87 -34.22
CA VAL A 337 0.94 7.85 -33.94
C VAL A 337 1.07 6.59 -34.81
N PRO A 338 1.24 6.64 -36.14
CA PRO A 338 1.39 5.43 -36.96
C PRO A 338 2.57 4.56 -36.52
N SER A 339 3.68 5.19 -36.11
CA SER A 339 4.88 4.46 -35.65
C SER A 339 4.68 3.80 -34.29
N LEU A 340 3.95 4.47 -33.39
CA LEU A 340 3.60 3.95 -32.06
C LEU A 340 2.59 2.81 -32.18
N THR A 341 1.57 2.94 -33.04
CA THR A 341 0.62 1.87 -33.34
C THR A 341 1.32 0.66 -33.94
N ALA A 342 2.20 0.86 -34.93
CA ALA A 342 2.96 -0.25 -35.51
C ALA A 342 3.90 -0.92 -34.49
N LEU A 343 4.42 -0.18 -33.50
CA LEU A 343 5.16 -0.77 -32.39
C LEU A 343 4.24 -1.59 -31.48
N ALA A 344 3.10 -1.05 -31.07
CA ALA A 344 2.11 -1.75 -30.26
C ALA A 344 1.59 -3.02 -30.94
N ASP A 345 1.33 -2.99 -32.25
CA ASP A 345 0.90 -4.16 -33.01
C ASP A 345 1.96 -5.27 -33.00
N ARG A 346 3.25 -4.91 -33.13
CA ARG A 346 4.35 -5.89 -33.02
C ARG A 346 4.47 -6.46 -31.61
N LEU A 347 4.39 -5.62 -30.58
CA LEU A 347 4.44 -6.07 -29.19
C LEU A 347 3.24 -6.95 -28.84
N GLY A 348 2.04 -6.57 -29.30
CA GLY A 348 0.79 -7.30 -29.12
C GLY A 348 0.79 -8.64 -29.84
N ALA A 349 1.26 -8.69 -31.09
CA ALA A 349 1.44 -9.96 -31.79
C ALA A 349 2.41 -10.89 -31.03
N GLY A 350 3.51 -10.34 -30.49
CA GLY A 350 4.45 -11.08 -29.67
C GLY A 350 3.87 -11.57 -28.34
N ALA A 351 3.05 -10.74 -27.67
CA ALA A 351 2.37 -11.08 -26.42
C ALA A 351 1.31 -12.16 -26.63
N SER A 352 0.46 -12.02 -27.66
CA SER A 352 -0.56 -13.01 -28.02
C SER A 352 0.04 -14.33 -28.51
N ALA A 353 1.15 -14.28 -29.25
CA ALA A 353 1.88 -15.48 -29.63
C ALA A 353 2.46 -16.20 -28.40
N ALA A 354 2.95 -15.44 -27.41
CA ALA A 354 3.43 -16.00 -26.16
C ALA A 354 2.29 -16.68 -25.36
N LEU A 355 1.10 -16.09 -25.28
CA LEU A 355 -0.05 -16.72 -24.63
C LEU A 355 -0.55 -17.96 -25.39
N THR A 356 -0.64 -17.89 -26.71
CA THR A 356 -1.02 -19.04 -27.54
C THR A 356 -0.03 -20.20 -27.38
N ALA A 357 1.27 -19.93 -27.34
CA ALA A 357 2.30 -20.95 -27.09
C ALA A 357 2.14 -21.61 -25.70
N GLN A 358 1.66 -20.84 -24.72
CA GLN A 358 1.31 -21.32 -23.39
C GLN A 358 -0.02 -22.08 -23.34
N GLY A 359 -0.77 -22.16 -24.44
CA GLY A 359 -2.02 -22.92 -24.52
C GLY A 359 -3.30 -22.09 -24.29
N ALA A 360 -3.20 -20.75 -24.26
CA ALA A 360 -4.39 -19.90 -24.27
C ALA A 360 -5.17 -20.04 -25.59
N ASP A 361 -6.50 -20.01 -25.50
CA ASP A 361 -7.38 -19.95 -26.68
C ASP A 361 -7.23 -18.57 -27.35
N PRO A 362 -6.77 -18.49 -28.62
CA PRO A 362 -6.63 -17.22 -29.32
C PRO A 362 -7.91 -16.40 -29.40
N ALA A 363 -9.09 -17.04 -29.39
CA ALA A 363 -10.38 -16.35 -29.41
C ALA A 363 -10.71 -15.63 -28.10
N ARG A 364 -10.03 -15.97 -27.01
CA ARG A 364 -10.21 -15.39 -25.66
C ARG A 364 -9.13 -14.38 -25.29
N ILE A 365 -8.16 -14.13 -26.17
CA ILE A 365 -7.09 -13.16 -25.92
C ILE A 365 -7.58 -11.76 -26.25
N THR A 366 -7.56 -10.86 -25.27
CA THR A 366 -7.70 -9.42 -25.45
C THR A 366 -6.32 -8.76 -25.35
N VAL A 367 -6.08 -7.75 -26.16
CA VAL A 367 -4.81 -7.00 -26.15
C VAL A 367 -5.11 -5.56 -25.78
N HIS A 368 -4.44 -5.08 -24.74
CA HIS A 368 -4.48 -3.71 -24.26
C HIS A 368 -3.14 -3.06 -24.56
N ALA A 369 -3.17 -1.86 -25.15
CA ALA A 369 -1.97 -1.12 -25.49
C ALA A 369 -2.04 0.27 -24.85
N ASP A 370 -0.98 0.63 -24.14
CA ASP A 370 -0.85 1.89 -23.43
C ASP A 370 0.44 2.60 -23.85
N ALA A 371 0.39 3.93 -23.88
CA ALA A 371 1.54 4.80 -24.02
C ALA A 371 1.95 5.34 -22.65
N HIS A 372 3.24 5.27 -22.34
CA HIS A 372 3.82 5.94 -21.18
C HIS A 372 4.17 7.36 -21.59
N ILE A 373 3.33 8.32 -21.19
CA ILE A 373 3.48 9.73 -21.59
C ILE A 373 3.95 10.55 -20.41
N ARG A 374 4.93 11.42 -20.64
CA ARG A 374 5.41 12.42 -19.68
C ARG A 374 5.56 13.77 -20.33
N TYR A 375 5.61 14.84 -19.55
CA TYR A 375 6.04 16.13 -20.06
C TYR A 375 7.53 16.14 -20.37
N ALA A 376 7.93 16.77 -21.47
CA ALA A 376 9.32 16.89 -21.89
C ALA A 376 10.16 17.52 -20.77
N GLY A 377 11.24 16.85 -20.36
CA GLY A 377 12.12 17.29 -19.26
C GLY A 377 11.66 16.92 -17.84
N THR A 378 10.53 16.19 -17.69
CA THR A 378 10.11 15.55 -16.43
C THR A 378 10.38 14.04 -16.50
N GLU A 379 10.27 13.32 -15.37
CA GLU A 379 10.48 11.86 -15.30
C GLU A 379 9.23 11.04 -15.00
N ALA A 380 8.11 11.70 -14.66
CA ALA A 380 6.88 11.02 -14.30
C ALA A 380 6.03 10.70 -15.52
N ALA A 381 6.17 9.48 -16.03
CA ALA A 381 5.29 8.96 -17.06
C ALA A 381 3.99 8.43 -16.46
N LEU A 382 2.87 8.72 -17.13
CA LEU A 382 1.55 8.15 -16.85
C LEU A 382 1.16 7.23 -18.00
N LEU A 383 0.54 6.10 -17.66
CA LEU A 383 -0.06 5.21 -18.65
C LEU A 383 -1.34 5.82 -19.17
N VAL A 384 -1.46 5.92 -20.49
CA VAL A 384 -2.71 6.28 -21.16
C VAL A 384 -3.02 5.28 -22.27
N PRO A 385 -4.29 4.95 -22.51
CA PRO A 385 -4.68 4.08 -23.61
C PRO A 385 -4.15 4.62 -24.94
N LEU A 386 -3.41 3.77 -25.66
CA LEU A 386 -2.84 4.13 -26.95
C LEU A 386 -3.97 4.42 -27.95
N GLY A 387 -3.90 5.55 -28.64
CA GLY A 387 -4.96 5.97 -29.54
C GLY A 387 -4.58 7.14 -30.43
N LYS A 388 -5.56 7.95 -30.83
CA LYS A 388 -5.33 9.21 -31.55
C LYS A 388 -4.59 10.21 -30.65
N CYS A 389 -3.75 11.06 -31.25
CA CYS A 389 -2.92 12.04 -30.54
C CYS A 389 -3.75 12.86 -29.54
N GLU A 390 -4.86 13.42 -30.01
CA GLU A 390 -5.72 14.32 -29.21
C GLU A 390 -6.38 13.59 -28.03
N ARG A 391 -6.67 12.29 -28.19
CA ARG A 391 -7.23 11.47 -27.11
C ARG A 391 -6.17 11.11 -26.07
N MET A 392 -4.94 10.83 -26.51
CA MET A 392 -3.83 10.56 -25.61
C MET A 392 -3.43 11.82 -24.82
N GLU A 393 -3.40 12.99 -25.47
CA GLU A 393 -3.17 14.28 -24.81
C GLU A 393 -4.24 14.58 -23.76
N ALA A 394 -5.53 14.38 -24.11
CA ALA A 394 -6.64 14.59 -23.19
C ALA A 394 -6.59 13.61 -22.01
N ALA A 395 -6.39 12.32 -22.28
CA ALA A 395 -6.29 11.29 -21.24
C ALA A 395 -5.07 11.52 -20.33
N PHE A 396 -3.93 11.92 -20.89
CA PHE A 396 -2.74 12.27 -20.12
C PHE A 396 -2.99 13.51 -19.27
N THR A 397 -3.62 14.54 -19.82
CA THR A 397 -3.96 15.77 -19.11
C THR A 397 -4.93 15.50 -17.95
N GLU A 398 -5.93 14.66 -18.16
CA GLU A 398 -6.88 14.23 -17.13
C GLU A 398 -6.18 13.38 -16.06
N ALA A 399 -5.40 12.37 -16.45
CA ALA A 399 -4.64 11.53 -15.54
C ALA A 399 -3.62 12.34 -14.74
N HIS A 400 -2.97 13.33 -15.36
CA HIS A 400 -2.02 14.21 -14.71
C HIS A 400 -2.70 15.13 -13.70
N ARG A 401 -3.87 15.69 -14.03
CA ARG A 401 -4.69 16.43 -13.05
C ARG A 401 -5.15 15.54 -11.91
N ALA A 402 -5.61 14.33 -12.21
CA ALA A 402 -6.06 13.38 -11.20
C ALA A 402 -4.93 12.90 -10.28
N ARG A 403 -3.72 12.69 -10.81
CA ARG A 403 -2.55 12.21 -10.06
C ARG A 403 -1.81 13.32 -9.33
N PHE A 404 -1.63 14.47 -9.97
CA PHE A 404 -0.75 15.53 -9.53
C PHE A 404 -1.46 16.84 -9.19
N GLY A 405 -2.77 16.94 -9.43
CA GLY A 405 -3.59 18.13 -9.12
C GLY A 405 -3.61 19.20 -10.20
N PHE A 406 -2.77 19.12 -11.23
CA PHE A 406 -2.64 20.11 -12.29
C PHE A 406 -2.29 19.47 -13.63
N ALA A 407 -2.26 20.25 -14.71
CA ALA A 407 -1.65 19.87 -15.98
C ALA A 407 -1.07 21.11 -16.66
N THR A 408 -0.04 20.94 -17.50
CA THR A 408 0.59 21.99 -18.31
C THR A 408 0.39 21.67 -19.79
N PRO A 409 -0.81 21.86 -20.35
CA PRO A 409 -1.11 21.48 -21.73
C PRO A 409 -0.26 22.21 -22.77
N GLU A 410 0.37 23.33 -22.41
CA GLU A 410 1.29 24.08 -23.28
C GLU A 410 2.67 23.43 -23.40
N ARG A 411 3.00 22.46 -22.54
CA ARG A 411 4.31 21.79 -22.52
C ARG A 411 4.28 20.56 -23.42
N ASP A 412 5.32 20.40 -24.21
CA ASP A 412 5.48 19.24 -25.09
C ASP A 412 5.42 17.93 -24.29
N MET A 413 4.75 16.94 -24.87
CA MET A 413 4.63 15.59 -24.31
C MET A 413 5.55 14.62 -25.05
N VAL A 414 6.09 13.65 -24.33
CA VAL A 414 6.97 12.60 -24.86
C VAL A 414 6.39 11.25 -24.50
N VAL A 415 6.29 10.38 -25.51
CA VAL A 415 6.03 8.95 -25.32
C VAL A 415 7.36 8.27 -24.99
N GLU A 416 7.59 8.03 -23.70
CA GLU A 416 8.79 7.38 -23.18
C GLU A 416 8.84 5.90 -23.58
N ALA A 417 7.70 5.22 -23.53
CA ALA A 417 7.57 3.80 -23.84
C ALA A 417 6.16 3.45 -24.33
N VAL A 418 6.05 2.30 -24.99
CA VAL A 418 4.78 1.63 -25.28
C VAL A 418 4.75 0.32 -24.52
N ALA A 419 3.65 0.08 -23.80
CA ALA A 419 3.37 -1.14 -23.07
C ALA A 419 2.16 -1.85 -23.69
N VAL A 420 2.26 -3.17 -23.83
CA VAL A 420 1.17 -4.00 -24.34
C VAL A 420 0.97 -5.19 -23.42
N GLU A 421 -0.25 -5.32 -22.90
CA GLU A 421 -0.70 -6.42 -22.05
C GLU A 421 -1.69 -7.27 -22.86
N ALA A 422 -1.31 -8.50 -23.19
CA ALA A 422 -2.25 -9.51 -23.67
C ALA A 422 -2.81 -10.28 -22.47
N VAL A 423 -4.12 -10.45 -22.43
CA VAL A 423 -4.83 -11.13 -21.35
C VAL A 423 -5.71 -12.22 -21.95
N ALA A 424 -5.54 -13.45 -21.51
CA ALA A 424 -6.53 -14.50 -21.71
C ALA A 424 -7.27 -14.70 -20.40
N ALA A 425 -8.55 -14.28 -20.38
CA ALA A 425 -9.35 -14.33 -19.17
C ALA A 425 -9.40 -15.75 -18.58
N GLY A 426 -9.25 -15.86 -17.27
CA GLY A 426 -9.39 -17.09 -16.51
C GLY A 426 -10.81 -17.65 -16.57
N ALA A 427 -11.05 -18.74 -15.84
CA ALA A 427 -12.41 -19.24 -15.67
C ALA A 427 -13.20 -18.23 -14.83
N VAL A 428 -14.39 -17.84 -15.30
CA VAL A 428 -15.33 -17.11 -14.44
C VAL A 428 -15.86 -18.10 -13.41
N PRO A 429 -15.64 -17.89 -12.10
CA PRO A 429 -16.12 -18.80 -11.09
C PRO A 429 -17.65 -18.85 -11.15
N ARG A 430 -18.20 -20.07 -11.25
CA ARG A 430 -19.64 -20.33 -11.08
C ARG A 430 -19.80 -21.18 -9.84
N GLU A 431 -20.13 -20.53 -8.73
CA GLU A 431 -20.55 -21.22 -7.53
C GLU A 431 -22.04 -21.53 -7.64
N THR A 432 -22.42 -22.72 -7.16
CA THR A 432 -23.81 -23.17 -7.18
C THR A 432 -24.47 -22.69 -5.89
N GLU A 433 -25.66 -22.09 -6.01
CA GLU A 433 -26.45 -21.75 -4.83
C GLU A 433 -26.75 -23.02 -4.02
N ALA A 434 -26.44 -22.98 -2.73
CA ALA A 434 -26.80 -24.05 -1.82
C ALA A 434 -28.28 -23.91 -1.43
N ALA A 435 -28.95 -25.04 -1.24
CA ALA A 435 -30.32 -25.03 -0.74
C ALA A 435 -30.33 -24.61 0.75
N PRO A 436 -31.28 -23.78 1.18
CA PRO A 436 -31.46 -23.48 2.59
C PRO A 436 -31.87 -24.76 3.35
N ARG A 437 -31.73 -24.70 4.66
CA ARG A 437 -32.17 -25.75 5.56
C ARG A 437 -33.66 -26.06 5.35
N ALA A 438 -34.00 -27.35 5.23
CA ALA A 438 -35.38 -27.79 4.98
C ALA A 438 -36.25 -27.80 6.25
N ASP A 439 -35.63 -27.99 7.42
CA ASP A 439 -36.26 -27.93 8.73
C ASP A 439 -36.17 -26.53 9.35
N ALA A 440 -37.18 -26.17 10.14
CA ALA A 440 -37.24 -24.89 10.85
C ALA A 440 -36.35 -24.85 12.12
N ALA A 441 -35.76 -25.98 12.50
CA ALA A 441 -34.78 -26.03 13.58
C ALA A 441 -33.47 -25.40 13.08
N GLY A 442 -32.89 -24.48 13.84
CA GLY A 442 -31.62 -23.83 13.48
C GLY A 442 -30.44 -24.82 13.49
N PRO A 443 -29.21 -24.35 13.18
CA PRO A 443 -28.03 -25.20 13.24
C PRO A 443 -27.78 -25.71 14.66
N GLU A 444 -27.53 -27.01 14.81
CA GLU A 444 -27.21 -27.64 16.10
C GLU A 444 -25.69 -27.61 16.36
N PRO A 445 -25.24 -27.21 17.57
CA PRO A 445 -23.86 -27.33 17.97
C PRO A 445 -23.41 -28.80 18.04
N ILE A 446 -22.20 -29.08 17.57
CA ILE A 446 -21.55 -30.39 17.72
C ILE A 446 -20.86 -30.56 19.08
N ASP A 447 -20.58 -29.46 19.79
CA ASP A 447 -19.90 -29.45 21.08
C ASP A 447 -20.15 -28.12 21.83
N HIS A 448 -19.79 -28.06 23.11
CA HIS A 448 -19.70 -26.83 23.89
C HIS A 448 -18.38 -26.79 24.66
N VAL A 449 -17.54 -25.81 24.34
CA VAL A 449 -16.19 -25.70 24.87
C VAL A 449 -16.01 -24.45 25.71
N ARG A 450 -14.96 -24.44 26.54
CA ARG A 450 -14.55 -23.22 27.24
C ARG A 450 -13.68 -22.38 26.30
N MET A 451 -14.07 -21.12 26.10
CA MET A 451 -13.35 -20.13 25.30
C MET A 451 -13.11 -18.89 26.16
N PHE A 452 -11.96 -18.24 26.02
CA PHE A 452 -11.61 -17.00 26.69
C PHE A 452 -11.47 -15.86 25.67
N SER A 453 -12.24 -14.78 25.86
CA SER A 453 -12.19 -13.56 25.06
C SER A 453 -12.77 -12.39 25.87
N ASP A 454 -11.91 -11.68 26.60
CA ASP A 454 -12.28 -10.68 27.61
C ASP A 454 -13.17 -11.28 28.73
N GLY A 455 -12.86 -12.52 29.11
CA GLY A 455 -13.65 -13.32 30.05
C GLY A 455 -13.85 -14.74 29.56
N ALA A 456 -14.30 -15.62 30.46
CA ALA A 456 -14.54 -17.03 30.13
C ALA A 456 -15.99 -17.27 29.70
N PHE A 457 -16.16 -17.95 28.58
CA PHE A 457 -17.45 -18.32 27.99
C PHE A 457 -17.55 -19.83 27.80
N LYS A 458 -18.78 -20.34 27.85
CA LYS A 458 -19.11 -21.67 27.31
C LYS A 458 -19.65 -21.47 25.89
N ALA A 459 -18.81 -21.66 24.90
CA ALA A 459 -19.11 -21.37 23.50
C ALA A 459 -19.56 -22.64 22.76
N PRO A 460 -20.65 -22.59 21.98
CA PRO A 460 -21.01 -23.69 21.07
C PRO A 460 -19.98 -23.81 19.94
N VAL A 461 -19.73 -25.05 19.52
CA VAL A 461 -18.93 -25.37 18.34
C VAL A 461 -19.86 -25.87 17.25
N PHE A 462 -19.74 -25.33 16.04
CA PHE A 462 -20.49 -25.75 14.87
C PHE A 462 -19.56 -26.38 13.84
N ASP A 463 -20.03 -27.45 13.20
CA ASP A 463 -19.37 -28.02 12.03
C ASP A 463 -19.76 -27.22 10.79
N ARG A 464 -18.77 -26.62 10.13
CA ARG A 464 -18.98 -25.80 8.93
C ARG A 464 -19.74 -26.54 7.83
N ALA A 465 -19.53 -27.85 7.70
CA ALA A 465 -20.19 -28.66 6.68
C ALA A 465 -21.70 -28.87 6.93
N ARG A 466 -22.18 -28.61 8.15
CA ARG A 466 -23.60 -28.75 8.54
C ARG A 466 -24.39 -27.44 8.52
N LEU A 467 -23.71 -26.33 8.28
CA LEU A 467 -24.33 -25.01 8.14
C LEU A 467 -24.94 -24.86 6.75
N CYS A 468 -26.13 -24.26 6.70
CA CYS A 468 -26.89 -24.04 5.47
C CYS A 468 -27.11 -22.53 5.24
N PRO A 469 -27.34 -22.09 3.99
CA PRO A 469 -27.74 -20.72 3.70
C PRO A 469 -28.89 -20.23 4.57
N GLY A 470 -28.74 -19.02 5.10
CA GLY A 470 -29.68 -18.38 6.02
C GLY A 470 -29.43 -18.68 7.50
N ASP A 471 -28.60 -19.67 7.84
CA ASP A 471 -28.20 -19.92 9.23
C ASP A 471 -27.48 -18.70 9.82
N ARG A 472 -27.83 -18.35 11.07
CA ARG A 472 -27.25 -17.22 11.81
C ARG A 472 -26.73 -17.67 13.17
N LEU A 473 -25.51 -17.28 13.49
CA LEU A 473 -24.80 -17.69 14.71
C LEU A 473 -24.33 -16.45 15.47
N GLY A 474 -24.83 -16.24 16.68
CA GLY A 474 -24.35 -15.17 17.55
C GLY A 474 -23.05 -15.57 18.26
N GLY A 475 -22.10 -14.65 18.37
CA GLY A 475 -20.88 -14.84 19.18
C GLY A 475 -21.14 -14.69 20.68
N PRO A 476 -20.34 -15.32 21.56
CA PRO A 476 -19.15 -16.12 21.25
C PRO A 476 -19.49 -17.53 20.71
N ALA A 477 -18.90 -17.90 19.58
CA ALA A 477 -19.07 -19.22 18.96
C ALA A 477 -17.82 -19.63 18.14
N LEU A 478 -17.63 -20.93 17.94
CA LEU A 478 -16.58 -21.49 17.08
C LEU A 478 -17.20 -22.21 15.89
N ILE A 479 -16.65 -22.01 14.71
CA ILE A 479 -16.98 -22.75 13.50
C ILE A 479 -15.74 -23.54 13.10
N ALA A 480 -15.83 -24.87 13.24
CA ALA A 480 -14.78 -25.80 12.87
C ALA A 480 -14.89 -26.14 11.39
N GLU A 481 -13.77 -26.01 10.66
CA GLU A 481 -13.67 -26.29 9.23
C GLU A 481 -12.57 -27.31 8.99
N ALA A 482 -12.57 -27.98 7.83
CA ALA A 482 -11.55 -28.97 7.51
C ALA A 482 -10.12 -28.37 7.50
N ASN A 483 -10.00 -27.11 7.06
CA ASN A 483 -8.73 -26.44 6.82
C ASN A 483 -8.56 -25.14 7.63
N ALA A 484 -9.50 -24.80 8.52
CA ALA A 484 -9.51 -23.54 9.25
C ALA A 484 -10.37 -23.62 10.54
N THR A 485 -10.28 -22.59 11.36
CA THR A 485 -11.21 -22.37 12.46
C THR A 485 -11.63 -20.91 12.46
N THR A 486 -12.92 -20.66 12.42
CA THR A 486 -13.48 -19.31 12.46
C THR A 486 -14.06 -19.01 13.83
N VAL A 487 -13.61 -17.93 14.46
CA VAL A 487 -14.06 -17.47 15.77
C VAL A 487 -15.05 -16.32 15.57
N VAL A 488 -16.28 -16.49 16.06
CA VAL A 488 -17.27 -15.41 16.12
C VAL A 488 -17.18 -14.79 17.52
N GLU A 489 -16.53 -13.64 17.64
CA GLU A 489 -16.29 -12.99 18.93
C GLU A 489 -17.58 -12.42 19.57
N PRO A 490 -17.61 -12.17 20.90
CA PRO A 490 -18.72 -11.47 21.54
C PRO A 490 -19.08 -10.15 20.83
N GLY A 491 -20.36 -9.92 20.58
CA GLY A 491 -20.85 -8.74 19.86
C GLY A 491 -20.78 -8.83 18.32
N TRP A 492 -20.35 -9.97 17.78
CA TRP A 492 -20.44 -10.32 16.36
C TRP A 492 -21.51 -11.40 16.13
N ALA A 493 -21.99 -11.49 14.89
CA ALA A 493 -22.83 -12.58 14.42
C ALA A 493 -22.39 -13.04 13.03
N ALA A 494 -22.34 -14.34 12.78
CA ALA A 494 -22.09 -14.92 11.47
C ALA A 494 -23.41 -15.25 10.75
N GLU A 495 -23.45 -15.05 9.45
CA GLU A 495 -24.53 -15.44 8.55
C GLU A 495 -23.97 -16.23 7.37
N VAL A 496 -24.65 -17.32 7.01
CA VAL A 496 -24.32 -18.12 5.82
C VAL A 496 -25.09 -17.58 4.61
N THR A 497 -24.38 -17.16 3.57
CA THR A 497 -24.98 -16.63 2.34
C THR A 497 -25.55 -17.75 1.45
N ARG A 498 -26.27 -17.38 0.38
CA ARG A 498 -26.79 -18.34 -0.63
C ARG A 498 -25.70 -19.10 -1.37
N LEU A 499 -24.52 -18.49 -1.52
CA LEU A 499 -23.33 -19.13 -2.09
C LEU A 499 -22.52 -19.88 -1.02
N ASN A 500 -23.13 -20.11 0.15
CA ASN A 500 -22.49 -20.74 1.29
C ASN A 500 -21.26 -19.95 1.78
N HIS A 501 -21.18 -18.64 1.64
CA HIS A 501 -20.09 -17.87 2.27
C HIS A 501 -20.42 -17.53 3.72
N LEU A 502 -19.43 -17.20 4.53
CA LEU A 502 -19.64 -16.64 5.87
C LEU A 502 -19.47 -15.12 5.82
N VAL A 503 -20.51 -14.40 6.26
CA VAL A 503 -20.46 -12.95 6.49
C VAL A 503 -20.63 -12.72 7.99
N LEU A 504 -19.60 -12.20 8.64
CA LEU A 504 -19.65 -11.83 10.04
C LEU A 504 -19.92 -10.32 10.13
N ARG A 505 -20.95 -9.97 10.90
CA ARG A 505 -21.36 -8.58 11.13
C ARG A 505 -21.25 -8.23 12.59
N ARG A 506 -20.82 -7.00 12.85
CA ARG A 506 -20.87 -6.43 14.18
C ARG A 506 -22.32 -6.10 14.55
N VAL A 507 -22.82 -6.64 15.67
CA VAL A 507 -24.24 -6.51 16.08
C VAL A 507 -24.43 -5.78 17.41
N ALA A 508 -23.39 -5.64 18.22
CA ALA A 508 -23.37 -4.79 19.42
C ALA A 508 -22.50 -3.54 19.18
N PRO A 509 -22.60 -2.46 19.97
CA PRO A 509 -21.63 -1.34 19.95
C PRO A 509 -20.26 -1.75 20.54
N ARG A 510 -19.15 -1.15 20.09
CA ARG A 510 -17.81 -1.47 20.64
C ARG A 510 -17.69 -0.89 22.05
N ALA A 511 -16.98 -1.55 22.95
CA ALA A 511 -16.74 -1.03 24.29
C ALA A 511 -16.04 0.36 24.26
N GLY A 512 -15.15 0.60 23.30
CA GLY A 512 -14.50 1.91 23.07
C GLY A 512 -15.37 2.96 22.38
N ALA A 513 -16.46 2.58 21.69
CA ALA A 513 -17.37 3.55 21.07
C ALA A 513 -18.19 4.34 22.11
N LEU A 514 -18.28 3.84 23.35
CA LEU A 514 -18.86 4.55 24.49
C LEU A 514 -17.91 5.61 25.08
N GLU A 515 -16.59 5.51 24.87
CA GLU A 515 -15.63 6.53 25.31
C GLU A 515 -15.62 7.77 24.41
N ALA A 516 -16.03 7.64 23.13
CA ALA A 516 -16.23 8.79 22.23
C ALA A 516 -17.31 9.78 22.72
N ALA A 517 -18.21 9.34 23.61
CA ALA A 517 -19.19 10.21 24.27
C ALA A 517 -18.61 11.03 25.44
N SER A 518 -17.34 10.82 25.81
CA SER A 518 -16.67 11.48 26.95
C SER A 518 -15.82 12.71 26.59
N GLY A 519 -15.81 13.14 25.33
CA GLY A 519 -15.01 14.28 24.86
C GLY A 519 -13.52 13.97 24.65
N ARG A 520 -13.12 12.70 24.74
CA ARG A 520 -11.78 12.22 24.31
C ARG A 520 -11.81 11.86 22.82
N PRO A 521 -10.76 12.19 22.05
CA PRO A 521 -10.67 11.79 20.64
C PRO A 521 -10.70 10.27 20.53
N ASP A 522 -11.47 9.73 19.58
CA ASP A 522 -11.42 8.31 19.25
C ASP A 522 -9.99 8.01 18.75
N PRO A 523 -9.23 7.10 19.40
CA PRO A 523 -7.85 6.81 19.00
C PRO A 523 -7.71 6.34 17.55
N VAL A 524 -8.72 5.67 16.99
CA VAL A 524 -8.72 5.24 15.59
C VAL A 524 -8.91 6.43 14.67
N LEU A 525 -9.85 7.32 14.98
CA LEU A 525 -10.05 8.55 14.19
C LEU A 525 -8.87 9.50 14.34
N LEU A 526 -8.26 9.60 15.52
CA LEU A 526 -7.05 10.38 15.74
C LEU A 526 -5.92 9.91 14.84
N GLU A 527 -5.67 8.59 14.81
CA GLU A 527 -4.68 7.97 13.95
C GLU A 527 -5.05 8.11 12.46
N LEU A 528 -6.33 7.98 12.12
CA LEU A 528 -6.82 8.19 10.74
C LEU A 528 -6.55 9.61 10.28
N PHE A 529 -6.89 10.62 11.07
CA PHE A 529 -6.68 12.03 10.73
C PHE A 529 -5.19 12.39 10.68
N ASN A 530 -4.39 11.90 11.63
CA ASN A 530 -2.93 12.05 11.59
C ASN A 530 -2.37 11.51 10.25
N ASN A 531 -2.72 10.28 9.90
CA ASN A 531 -2.29 9.67 8.64
C ASN A 531 -2.88 10.36 7.40
N LEU A 532 -4.12 10.86 7.46
CA LEU A 532 -4.70 11.63 6.35
C LEU A 532 -3.88 12.90 6.10
N PHE A 533 -3.60 13.71 7.13
CA PHE A 533 -2.81 14.93 6.97
C PHE A 533 -1.37 14.64 6.54
N MET A 534 -0.74 13.60 7.09
CA MET A 534 0.58 13.13 6.65
C MET A 534 0.56 12.66 5.19
N SER A 535 -0.44 11.87 4.80
CA SER A 535 -0.64 11.42 3.42
C SER A 535 -0.83 12.58 2.46
N VAL A 536 -1.56 13.64 2.86
CA VAL A 536 -1.66 14.87 2.07
C VAL A 536 -0.28 15.48 1.84
N ALA A 537 0.53 15.65 2.90
CA ALA A 537 1.86 16.23 2.79
C ALA A 537 2.80 15.36 1.93
N GLU A 538 2.76 14.04 2.08
CA GLU A 538 3.53 13.07 1.30
C GLU A 538 3.10 13.05 -0.17
N GLN A 539 1.79 13.12 -0.45
CA GLN A 539 1.28 13.21 -1.82
C GLN A 539 1.76 14.51 -2.48
N THR A 540 1.68 15.66 -1.79
CA THR A 540 2.26 16.92 -2.24
C THR A 540 3.76 16.76 -2.53
N GLY A 541 4.52 16.11 -1.64
CA GLY A 541 5.94 15.81 -1.86
C GLY A 541 6.21 14.93 -3.09
N ALA A 542 5.42 13.88 -3.27
CA ALA A 542 5.51 13.00 -4.43
C ALA A 542 5.19 13.76 -5.73
N VAL A 543 4.21 14.66 -5.74
CA VAL A 543 3.95 15.53 -6.90
C VAL A 543 5.16 16.40 -7.22
N LEU A 544 5.73 17.05 -6.20
CA LEU A 544 6.87 17.94 -6.39
C LEU A 544 8.07 17.19 -6.96
N GLN A 545 8.44 16.06 -6.38
CA GLN A 545 9.52 15.21 -6.88
C GLN A 545 9.32 14.79 -8.35
N ASN A 546 8.09 14.40 -8.71
CA ASN A 546 7.77 13.84 -10.02
C ASN A 546 7.69 14.89 -11.13
N THR A 547 7.41 16.14 -10.78
CA THR A 547 7.13 17.21 -11.76
C THR A 547 8.22 18.29 -11.82
N ALA A 548 9.10 18.33 -10.84
CA ALA A 548 10.28 19.19 -10.84
C ALA A 548 11.26 18.84 -11.97
N MET A 549 12.01 19.85 -12.41
CA MET A 549 13.00 19.73 -13.48
C MET A 549 14.42 19.66 -12.90
N SER A 550 14.69 20.32 -11.77
CA SER A 550 16.02 20.29 -11.17
C SER A 550 16.37 18.96 -10.51
N VAL A 551 17.62 18.55 -10.66
CA VAL A 551 18.22 17.37 -10.00
C VAL A 551 18.14 17.48 -8.47
N ASN A 552 18.23 18.69 -7.91
CA ASN A 552 18.13 18.91 -6.48
C ASN A 552 16.78 18.45 -5.92
N ILE A 553 15.68 18.84 -6.56
CA ILE A 553 14.33 18.46 -6.11
C ILE A 553 14.02 17.01 -6.50
N LYS A 554 14.25 16.63 -7.76
CA LYS A 554 13.77 15.33 -8.28
C LYS A 554 14.59 14.11 -7.82
N GLU A 555 15.91 14.27 -7.65
CA GLU A 555 16.86 13.17 -7.38
C GLU A 555 17.52 13.28 -6.00
N ARG A 556 17.93 14.48 -5.58
CA ARG A 556 18.51 14.68 -4.23
C ARG A 556 17.45 14.82 -3.13
N LEU A 557 16.18 15.00 -3.51
CA LEU A 557 15.04 15.19 -2.61
C LEU A 557 15.22 16.40 -1.69
N ASP A 558 15.81 17.46 -2.22
CA ASP A 558 16.10 18.71 -1.52
C ASP A 558 14.89 19.64 -1.54
N PHE A 559 13.81 19.19 -0.90
CA PHE A 559 12.55 19.91 -0.76
C PHE A 559 11.81 19.51 0.51
N SER A 560 10.73 20.21 0.88
CA SER A 560 9.82 19.82 1.96
C SER A 560 8.41 20.30 1.69
N CYS A 561 7.42 19.51 2.10
CA CYS A 561 6.00 19.77 1.89
C CYS A 561 5.25 19.61 3.20
N ALA A 562 4.32 20.52 3.47
CA ALA A 562 3.65 20.61 4.76
C ALA A 562 2.23 21.17 4.64
N VAL A 563 1.38 20.73 5.57
CA VAL A 563 0.02 21.22 5.80
C VAL A 563 0.01 22.03 7.09
N PHE A 564 -0.65 23.18 7.05
CA PHE A 564 -0.78 24.11 8.16
C PHE A 564 -2.27 24.39 8.43
N ASP A 565 -2.58 24.70 9.69
CA ASP A 565 -3.91 25.19 10.07
C ASP A 565 -4.15 26.63 9.56
N ALA A 566 -5.35 27.16 9.80
CA ALA A 566 -5.72 28.53 9.40
C ALA A 566 -4.88 29.65 10.08
N GLU A 567 -4.15 29.32 11.15
CA GLU A 567 -3.26 30.23 11.87
C GLU A 567 -1.79 30.08 11.46
N GLY A 568 -1.47 29.13 10.58
CA GLY A 568 -0.13 28.89 10.09
C GLY A 568 0.72 28.02 11.02
N PHE A 569 0.12 27.24 11.90
CA PHE A 569 0.80 26.21 12.68
C PHE A 569 0.87 24.90 11.90
N LEU A 570 2.00 24.20 12.05
CA LEU A 570 2.26 22.95 11.34
C LEU A 570 1.33 21.84 11.85
N VAL A 571 0.58 21.23 10.94
CA VAL A 571 -0.31 20.09 11.23
C VAL A 571 0.37 18.78 10.85
N ALA A 572 0.96 18.74 9.66
CA ALA A 572 1.63 17.56 9.13
C ALA A 572 2.72 17.95 8.11
N ASN A 573 3.73 17.11 7.96
CA ASN A 573 4.78 17.30 6.96
C ASN A 573 5.27 15.96 6.41
N ALA A 574 5.69 15.95 5.17
CA ALA A 574 6.39 14.80 4.62
C ALA A 574 7.81 14.70 5.24
N PRO A 575 8.36 13.48 5.42
CA PRO A 575 9.66 13.26 6.06
C PRO A 575 10.80 13.70 5.13
N HIS A 576 11.10 15.00 5.18
CA HIS A 576 12.14 15.62 4.39
C HIS A 576 13.08 16.45 5.27
N ILE A 577 13.77 17.44 4.71
CA ILE A 577 14.89 18.13 5.35
C ILE A 577 14.43 18.91 6.59
N PRO A 578 14.92 18.56 7.81
CA PRO A 578 14.46 19.17 9.06
C PRO A 578 14.59 20.70 9.13
N VAL A 579 15.62 21.25 8.47
CA VAL A 579 15.87 22.71 8.46
C VAL A 579 14.75 23.48 7.77
N HIS A 580 14.09 22.90 6.76
CA HIS A 580 12.97 23.51 6.08
C HIS A 580 11.77 23.65 7.03
N LEU A 581 11.45 22.57 7.73
CA LEU A 581 10.23 22.47 8.54
C LEU A 581 10.20 23.46 9.70
N GLY A 582 11.36 23.71 10.33
CA GLY A 582 11.46 24.70 11.41
C GLY A 582 11.14 26.13 10.98
N ALA A 583 11.39 26.48 9.71
CA ALA A 583 11.27 27.85 9.21
C ALA A 583 9.99 28.07 8.38
N MET A 584 9.42 27.04 7.74
CA MET A 584 8.22 27.16 6.89
C MET A 584 7.00 27.71 7.63
N GLY A 585 6.80 27.36 8.91
CA GLY A 585 5.70 27.94 9.69
C GLY A 585 5.78 29.46 9.82
N GLU A 586 7.00 30.01 9.89
CA GLU A 586 7.22 31.46 9.93
C GLU A 586 6.96 32.12 8.57
N SER A 587 7.30 31.44 7.47
CA SER A 587 6.93 31.87 6.11
C SER A 587 5.42 32.00 5.97
N VAL A 588 4.67 30.98 6.41
CA VAL A 588 3.21 30.94 6.34
C VAL A 588 2.59 32.07 7.17
N ARG A 589 3.03 32.23 8.42
CA ARG A 589 2.56 33.31 9.29
C ARG A 589 2.90 34.70 8.77
N THR A 590 4.05 34.89 8.12
CA THR A 590 4.41 36.15 7.48
C THR A 590 3.47 36.50 6.34
N VAL A 591 3.14 35.53 5.48
CA VAL A 591 2.16 35.71 4.40
C VAL A 591 0.78 36.04 4.98
N LEU A 592 0.34 35.33 6.02
CA LEU A 592 -0.94 35.61 6.68
C LEU A 592 -0.96 37.02 7.28
N ALA A 593 0.08 37.43 8.00
CA ALA A 593 0.17 38.76 8.61
C ALA A 593 0.08 39.89 7.57
N ARG A 594 0.66 39.68 6.38
CA ARG A 594 0.65 40.67 5.29
C ARG A 594 -0.62 40.61 4.42
N ARG A 595 -1.24 39.45 4.26
CA ARG A 595 -2.27 39.21 3.22
C ARG A 595 -3.59 38.58 3.66
N ARG A 596 -3.81 38.18 4.93
CA ARG A 596 -5.00 37.41 5.37
C ARG A 596 -6.36 37.95 4.88
N GLY A 597 -6.53 39.27 4.74
CA GLY A 597 -7.76 39.88 4.20
C GLY A 597 -7.78 40.16 2.69
N ALA A 598 -6.65 39.97 2.00
CA ALA A 598 -6.48 40.25 0.58
C ALA A 598 -6.37 38.98 -0.28
N LEU A 599 -6.00 37.84 0.32
CA LEU A 599 -5.94 36.54 -0.35
C LEU A 599 -7.33 36.12 -0.81
N LYS A 600 -7.39 35.54 -2.00
CA LYS A 600 -8.59 34.96 -2.61
C LYS A 600 -8.37 33.48 -2.95
N PRO A 601 -9.45 32.70 -3.13
CA PRO A 601 -9.33 31.36 -3.67
C PRO A 601 -8.51 31.34 -4.97
N GLY A 602 -7.53 30.43 -5.05
CA GLY A 602 -6.63 30.29 -6.18
C GLY A 602 -5.42 31.24 -6.21
N ASP A 603 -5.23 32.08 -5.19
CA ASP A 603 -3.99 32.84 -5.03
C ASP A 603 -2.86 31.93 -4.50
N VAL A 604 -1.61 32.19 -4.92
CA VAL A 604 -0.42 31.49 -4.42
C VAL A 604 0.71 32.49 -4.23
N VAL A 605 1.44 32.37 -3.13
CA VAL A 605 2.50 33.31 -2.74
C VAL A 605 3.85 32.61 -2.67
N ALA A 606 4.90 33.26 -3.12
CA ALA A 606 6.28 32.78 -3.04
C ALA A 606 7.16 33.72 -2.21
N LEU A 607 8.06 33.14 -1.40
CA LEU A 607 9.10 33.86 -0.65
C LEU A 607 10.32 32.97 -0.38
N ASN A 608 11.49 33.58 -0.22
CA ASN A 608 12.73 32.92 0.21
C ASN A 608 13.54 33.77 1.21
N ASN A 609 13.08 34.97 1.55
CA ASN A 609 13.84 35.89 2.41
C ASN A 609 14.01 35.29 3.82
N PRO A 610 15.26 35.07 4.30
CA PRO A 610 15.52 34.48 5.62
C PRO A 610 14.95 35.27 6.80
N TYR A 611 14.79 36.59 6.65
CA TYR A 611 14.17 37.42 7.70
C TYR A 611 12.66 37.21 7.84
N ASN A 612 12.02 36.55 6.87
CA ASN A 612 10.58 36.29 6.80
C ASN A 612 10.30 34.77 6.71
N GLY A 613 11.13 33.96 7.37
CA GLY A 613 10.97 32.51 7.45
C GLY A 613 11.64 31.72 6.33
N GLY A 614 12.36 32.35 5.40
CA GLY A 614 13.29 31.64 4.51
C GLY A 614 14.44 30.99 5.29
N THR A 615 15.12 30.01 4.70
CA THR A 615 16.33 29.39 5.26
C THR A 615 17.59 30.05 4.69
N HIS A 616 17.65 30.09 3.37
CA HIS A 616 18.64 30.77 2.52
C HIS A 616 17.97 31.03 1.17
N LEU A 617 18.55 31.86 0.30
CA LEU A 617 17.84 32.31 -0.90
C LEU A 617 17.49 31.21 -1.92
N PRO A 618 18.31 30.16 -2.10
CA PRO A 618 17.95 29.07 -3.00
C PRO A 618 16.71 28.27 -2.56
N ASP A 619 16.30 28.34 -1.31
CA ASP A 619 15.10 27.67 -0.81
C ASP A 619 13.86 28.56 -0.98
N VAL A 620 13.15 28.35 -2.08
CA VAL A 620 11.91 29.09 -2.36
C VAL A 620 10.74 28.37 -1.73
N THR A 621 9.99 29.07 -0.87
CA THR A 621 8.75 28.59 -0.25
C THR A 621 7.55 29.11 -1.00
N VAL A 622 6.69 28.20 -1.47
CA VAL A 622 5.44 28.47 -2.16
C VAL A 622 4.28 28.08 -1.23
N ILE A 623 3.34 29.01 -1.01
CA ILE A 623 2.26 28.90 -0.03
C ILE A 623 0.91 29.10 -0.72
N THR A 624 0.00 28.14 -0.53
CA THR A 624 -1.33 28.14 -1.12
C THR A 624 -2.39 28.07 -0.01
N PRO A 625 -3.24 29.10 0.17
CA PRO A 625 -4.38 29.05 1.07
C PRO A 625 -5.50 28.14 0.54
N VAL A 626 -6.08 27.34 1.43
CA VAL A 626 -7.25 26.49 1.17
C VAL A 626 -8.46 27.17 1.77
N PHE A 627 -9.46 27.51 0.94
CA PHE A 627 -10.69 28.16 1.38
C PHE A 627 -11.84 27.15 1.57
N ASP A 628 -12.86 27.57 2.31
CA ASP A 628 -14.16 26.90 2.31
C ASP A 628 -14.88 27.04 0.96
N GLU A 629 -15.96 26.28 0.75
CA GLU A 629 -16.72 26.30 -0.51
C GLU A 629 -17.26 27.69 -0.86
N ALA A 630 -17.53 28.53 0.15
CA ALA A 630 -17.98 29.91 -0.03
C ALA A 630 -16.84 30.88 -0.41
N GLY A 631 -15.58 30.46 -0.30
CA GLY A 631 -14.42 31.32 -0.53
C GLY A 631 -14.25 32.42 0.53
N ALA A 632 -14.86 32.26 1.70
CA ALA A 632 -14.95 33.27 2.75
C ALA A 632 -13.90 33.08 3.85
N GLN A 633 -13.53 31.83 4.17
CA GLN A 633 -12.61 31.52 5.26
C GLN A 633 -11.50 30.60 4.79
N ILE A 634 -10.27 30.90 5.21
CA ILE A 634 -9.12 29.99 5.05
C ILE A 634 -9.27 28.87 6.08
N LEU A 635 -9.34 27.63 5.60
CA LEU A 635 -9.43 26.42 6.42
C LEU A 635 -8.04 25.86 6.74
N PHE A 636 -7.14 25.87 5.75
CA PHE A 636 -5.77 25.37 5.83
C PHE A 636 -4.82 26.25 4.99
N LEU A 637 -3.52 26.07 5.18
CA LEU A 637 -2.52 26.46 4.19
C LEU A 637 -1.67 25.25 3.81
N VAL A 638 -1.31 25.16 2.53
CA VAL A 638 -0.38 24.14 2.03
C VAL A 638 0.91 24.85 1.62
N GLY A 639 2.05 24.34 2.08
CA GLY A 639 3.36 24.92 1.79
C GLY A 639 4.30 23.89 1.20
N SER A 640 5.08 24.30 0.20
CA SER A 640 6.23 23.54 -0.31
C SER A 640 7.46 24.42 -0.40
N ARG A 641 8.61 23.90 0.01
CA ARG A 641 9.92 24.55 -0.10
C ARG A 641 10.81 23.69 -0.97
N GLY A 642 11.41 24.26 -2.01
CA GLY A 642 12.30 23.54 -2.92
C GLY A 642 13.64 24.26 -3.04
N HIS A 643 14.74 23.50 -3.01
CA HIS A 643 16.06 24.06 -3.22
C HIS A 643 16.37 24.17 -4.71
N HIS A 644 16.42 25.41 -5.21
CA HIS A 644 16.80 25.68 -6.58
C HIS A 644 18.33 25.59 -6.75
N ALA A 645 18.80 24.92 -7.80
CA ALA A 645 20.25 24.83 -8.07
C ALA A 645 20.88 26.20 -8.40
N ASP A 646 20.06 27.12 -8.89
CA ASP A 646 20.41 28.50 -9.17
C ASP A 646 19.19 29.39 -8.90
N ILE A 647 19.36 30.51 -8.20
CA ILE A 647 18.34 31.58 -8.06
C ILE A 647 18.98 32.96 -8.29
N GLY A 648 20.13 33.00 -8.96
CA GLY A 648 20.96 34.20 -9.10
C GLY A 648 22.17 34.19 -8.16
N GLY A 649 22.62 35.36 -7.74
CA GLY A 649 23.79 35.52 -6.89
C GLY A 649 25.11 35.56 -7.65
N THR A 650 26.20 35.87 -6.93
CA THR A 650 27.54 36.10 -7.48
C THR A 650 28.19 34.83 -8.04
N THR A 651 27.86 33.65 -7.49
CA THR A 651 28.36 32.36 -7.97
C THR A 651 27.23 31.31 -8.06
N PRO A 652 27.31 30.34 -8.99
CA PRO A 652 26.43 29.17 -9.01
C PRO A 652 26.55 28.29 -7.77
N GLY A 653 25.45 27.65 -7.34
CA GLY A 653 25.50 26.52 -6.40
C GLY A 653 25.24 26.81 -4.92
N SER A 654 24.62 27.96 -4.58
CA SER A 654 24.30 28.40 -3.21
C SER A 654 25.49 28.94 -2.39
N THR A 655 25.21 29.81 -1.42
CA THR A 655 26.10 30.34 -0.37
C THR A 655 27.53 30.71 -0.81
N PRO A 656 27.72 31.74 -1.66
CA PRO A 656 29.05 32.21 -2.03
C PRO A 656 29.85 32.60 -0.77
N PRO A 657 31.08 32.08 -0.56
CA PRO A 657 31.83 32.31 0.68
C PRO A 657 32.27 33.76 0.87
N GLY A 658 32.16 34.58 -0.18
CA GLY A 658 32.48 36.01 -0.16
C GLY A 658 31.27 36.92 0.09
N SER A 659 30.05 36.38 0.23
CA SER A 659 28.84 37.19 0.40
C SER A 659 28.89 38.02 1.69
N ARG A 660 28.61 39.31 1.55
CA ARG A 660 28.50 40.35 2.58
C ARG A 660 27.09 40.91 2.67
N THR A 661 26.32 40.83 1.57
CA THR A 661 24.90 41.17 1.55
C THR A 661 24.07 39.98 1.05
N LEU A 662 22.77 40.02 1.31
CA LEU A 662 21.85 38.92 0.98
C LEU A 662 21.74 38.74 -0.55
N GLU A 663 21.70 39.85 -1.30
CA GLU A 663 21.57 39.86 -2.76
C GLU A 663 22.76 39.20 -3.49
N GLU A 664 23.92 39.11 -2.83
CA GLU A 664 25.11 38.44 -3.37
C GLU A 664 24.94 36.90 -3.38
N GLU A 665 24.02 36.36 -2.58
CA GLU A 665 23.67 34.94 -2.52
C GLU A 665 22.62 34.53 -3.56
N GLY A 666 21.76 35.46 -4.01
CA GLY A 666 20.61 35.14 -4.85
C GLY A 666 19.59 36.27 -5.00
N VAL A 667 18.55 36.03 -5.80
CA VAL A 667 17.39 36.92 -5.88
C VAL A 667 16.57 36.82 -4.58
N VAL A 668 16.34 37.95 -3.93
CA VAL A 668 15.49 38.04 -2.72
C VAL A 668 14.02 38.15 -3.12
N ILE A 669 13.21 37.22 -2.65
CA ILE A 669 11.76 37.11 -2.87
C ILE A 669 11.10 37.24 -1.49
N ASP A 670 10.42 38.35 -1.26
CA ASP A 670 9.91 38.66 0.08
C ASP A 670 8.45 38.23 0.29
N ASP A 671 7.57 38.63 -0.64
CA ASP A 671 6.14 38.34 -0.61
C ASP A 671 5.56 38.49 -2.03
N PHE A 672 5.92 37.58 -2.92
CA PHE A 672 5.54 37.66 -4.32
C PHE A 672 4.24 36.91 -4.59
N LEU A 673 3.21 37.60 -5.08
CA LEU A 673 1.98 36.96 -5.56
C LEU A 673 2.27 36.25 -6.89
N LEU A 674 2.50 34.94 -6.81
CA LEU A 674 2.94 34.07 -7.88
C LEU A 674 1.79 33.62 -8.77
N VAL A 675 0.65 33.29 -8.17
CA VAL A 675 -0.60 32.98 -8.86
C VAL A 675 -1.66 33.93 -8.34
N GLN A 676 -2.43 34.54 -9.25
CA GLN A 676 -3.54 35.42 -8.91
C GLN A 676 -4.83 34.85 -9.50
N GLY A 677 -5.77 34.45 -8.65
CA GLY A 677 -7.05 33.86 -9.06
C GLY A 677 -6.88 32.68 -10.03
N GLY A 678 -5.91 31.79 -9.77
CA GLY A 678 -5.60 30.63 -10.61
C GLY A 678 -4.73 30.92 -11.85
N THR A 679 -4.38 32.18 -12.13
CA THR A 679 -3.50 32.53 -13.26
C THR A 679 -2.06 32.72 -12.79
N PHE A 680 -1.14 31.90 -13.31
CA PHE A 680 0.28 31.98 -12.99
C PHE A 680 0.93 33.22 -13.64
N ARG A 681 1.57 34.06 -12.82
CA ARG A 681 2.17 35.34 -13.24
C ARG A 681 3.59 35.18 -13.74
N GLU A 682 3.75 34.39 -14.81
CA GLU A 682 5.07 33.98 -15.31
C GLU A 682 5.93 35.15 -15.76
N ALA A 683 5.34 36.09 -16.51
CA ALA A 683 6.07 37.24 -17.02
C ALA A 683 6.64 38.10 -15.88
N GLU A 684 5.86 38.32 -14.83
CA GLU A 684 6.28 39.09 -13.67
C GLU A 684 7.29 38.35 -12.80
N PHE A 685 7.15 37.02 -12.66
CA PHE A 685 8.13 36.23 -11.93
C PHE A 685 9.47 36.20 -12.68
N ARG A 686 9.46 36.07 -14.00
CA ARG A 686 10.67 36.21 -14.84
C ARG A 686 11.30 37.59 -14.72
N ALA A 687 10.48 38.64 -14.71
CA ALA A 687 10.97 40.01 -14.53
C ALA A 687 11.62 40.20 -13.15
N LEU A 688 11.08 39.59 -12.08
CA LEU A 688 11.70 39.58 -10.76
C LEU A 688 13.08 38.92 -10.78
N LEU A 689 13.19 37.73 -11.39
CA LEU A 689 14.46 36.99 -11.49
C LEU A 689 15.51 37.71 -12.35
N ALA A 690 15.08 38.38 -13.42
CA ALA A 690 15.96 39.10 -14.33
C ALA A 690 16.36 40.50 -13.81
N GLY A 691 15.51 41.13 -12.99
CA GLY A 691 15.68 42.49 -12.49
C GLY A 691 16.54 42.63 -11.22
N ALA A 692 16.98 41.52 -10.62
CA ALA A 692 17.83 41.54 -9.45
C ALA A 692 19.27 42.00 -9.76
N SER A 693 20.00 42.47 -8.74
CA SER A 693 21.42 42.88 -8.88
C SER A 693 22.31 41.75 -9.40
N HIS A 694 21.99 40.51 -9.03
CA HIS A 694 22.63 39.30 -9.52
C HIS A 694 21.55 38.33 -10.08
N PRO A 695 21.16 38.48 -11.35
CA PRO A 695 20.04 37.75 -11.94
C PRO A 695 20.20 36.23 -11.96
N ALA A 696 19.08 35.52 -11.97
CA ALA A 696 19.06 34.08 -12.19
C ALA A 696 19.63 33.74 -13.58
N ARG A 697 20.52 32.75 -13.64
CA ARG A 697 21.21 32.29 -14.85
C ARG A 697 20.37 31.26 -15.61
N SER A 698 19.40 30.62 -14.96
CA SER A 698 18.51 29.63 -15.58
C SER A 698 17.03 29.84 -15.22
N PRO A 699 16.44 31.00 -15.58
CA PRO A 699 15.07 31.36 -15.20
C PRO A 699 14.01 30.38 -15.68
N ASP A 700 14.24 29.67 -16.79
CA ASP A 700 13.31 28.62 -17.26
C ASP A 700 13.21 27.45 -16.28
N VAL A 701 14.33 27.04 -15.69
CA VAL A 701 14.35 25.98 -14.66
C VAL A 701 13.68 26.47 -13.39
N ASN A 702 13.94 27.73 -12.99
CA ASN A 702 13.26 28.34 -11.84
C ASN A 702 11.75 28.36 -11.99
N VAL A 703 11.26 28.83 -13.14
CA VAL A 703 9.83 28.86 -13.44
C VAL A 703 9.25 27.44 -13.45
N ALA A 704 9.94 26.46 -14.04
CA ALA A 704 9.47 25.07 -14.08
C ALA A 704 9.36 24.45 -12.68
N ASP A 705 10.37 24.62 -11.83
CA ASP A 705 10.37 24.10 -10.46
C ASP A 705 9.32 24.80 -9.58
N VAL A 706 9.16 26.12 -9.71
CA VAL A 706 8.12 26.86 -8.98
C VAL A 706 6.72 26.45 -9.45
N LYS A 707 6.51 26.19 -10.75
CA LYS A 707 5.27 25.59 -11.25
C LYS A 707 5.04 24.21 -10.64
N ALA A 708 6.08 23.38 -10.49
CA ALA A 708 6.00 22.09 -9.82
C ALA A 708 5.63 22.21 -8.32
N GLN A 709 6.07 23.27 -7.63
CA GLN A 709 5.66 23.58 -6.26
C GLN A 709 4.19 24.03 -6.16
N VAL A 710 3.74 24.91 -7.06
CA VAL A 710 2.32 25.34 -7.15
C VAL A 710 1.41 24.12 -7.35
N ALA A 711 1.78 23.29 -8.30
CA ALA A 711 1.19 22.00 -8.60
C ALA A 711 1.08 21.07 -7.39
N ALA A 712 2.19 20.89 -6.67
CA ALA A 712 2.25 20.08 -5.48
C ALA A 712 1.28 20.60 -4.41
N ASN A 713 1.26 21.92 -4.19
CA ASN A 713 0.34 22.53 -3.24
C ASN A 713 -1.12 22.36 -3.65
N GLU A 714 -1.44 22.50 -4.95
CA GLU A 714 -2.78 22.28 -5.49
C GLU A 714 -3.26 20.84 -5.26
N ARG A 715 -2.37 19.84 -5.36
CA ARG A 715 -2.69 18.48 -4.93
C ARG A 715 -3.11 18.45 -3.46
N GLY A 716 -2.37 19.14 -2.59
CA GLY A 716 -2.69 19.23 -1.17
C GLY A 716 -4.07 19.87 -0.93
N VAL A 717 -4.37 20.96 -1.64
CA VAL A 717 -5.68 21.65 -1.62
C VAL A 717 -6.80 20.66 -1.97
N GLN A 718 -6.65 19.89 -3.04
CA GLN A 718 -7.66 18.93 -3.49
C GLN A 718 -7.88 17.79 -2.50
N GLU A 719 -6.82 17.21 -1.93
CA GLU A 719 -6.96 16.16 -0.93
C GLU A 719 -7.62 16.67 0.35
N LEU A 720 -7.23 17.85 0.84
CA LEU A 720 -7.88 18.48 1.99
C LEU A 720 -9.36 18.75 1.72
N GLY A 721 -9.70 19.21 0.52
CA GLY A 721 -11.09 19.35 0.07
C GLY A 721 -11.87 18.04 0.11
N ARG A 722 -11.27 16.92 -0.33
CA ARG A 722 -11.89 15.58 -0.25
C ARG A 722 -12.07 15.11 1.20
N VAL A 723 -11.12 15.39 2.08
CA VAL A 723 -11.21 15.09 3.51
C VAL A 723 -12.37 15.86 4.12
N VAL A 724 -12.47 17.17 3.86
CA VAL A 724 -13.59 18.00 4.35
C VAL A 724 -14.93 17.51 3.79
N ALA A 725 -15.02 17.18 2.50
CA ALA A 725 -16.24 16.64 1.89
C ALA A 725 -16.65 15.28 2.49
N SER A 726 -15.69 14.46 2.93
CA SER A 726 -15.94 13.11 3.44
C SER A 726 -16.36 13.08 4.91
N TYR A 727 -15.83 13.98 5.74
CA TYR A 727 -16.01 13.96 7.20
C TYR A 727 -16.72 15.20 7.77
N GLY A 728 -16.89 16.26 6.96
CA GLY A 728 -17.42 17.56 7.37
C GLY A 728 -16.38 18.42 8.08
N TRP A 729 -16.36 19.73 7.80
CA TRP A 729 -15.34 20.66 8.31
C TRP A 729 -15.18 20.62 9.83
N GLN A 730 -16.28 20.59 10.59
CA GLN A 730 -16.21 20.59 12.06
C GLN A 730 -15.41 19.39 12.60
N THR A 731 -15.69 18.18 12.10
CA THR A 731 -14.95 16.97 12.48
C THR A 731 -13.47 17.09 12.14
N VAL A 732 -13.16 17.57 10.93
CA VAL A 732 -11.76 17.73 10.49
C VAL A 732 -11.03 18.74 11.38
N GLN A 733 -11.67 19.86 11.72
CA GLN A 733 -11.09 20.89 12.58
C GLN A 733 -10.83 20.38 14.00
N ASP A 734 -11.74 19.60 14.56
CA ASP A 734 -11.61 19.04 15.90
C ASP A 734 -10.48 18.00 15.96
N TYR A 735 -10.44 17.08 15.00
CA TYR A 735 -9.36 16.07 14.93
C TYR A 735 -8.00 16.66 14.54
N MET A 736 -7.95 17.75 13.76
CA MET A 736 -6.71 18.49 13.52
C MET A 736 -6.14 19.04 14.84
N ARG A 737 -6.98 19.62 15.70
CA ARG A 737 -6.56 20.07 17.04
C ARG A 737 -6.09 18.90 17.91
N HIS A 738 -6.84 17.80 17.92
CA HIS A 738 -6.44 16.62 18.68
C HIS A 738 -5.09 16.02 18.24
N VAL A 739 -4.79 16.02 16.94
CA VAL A 739 -3.48 15.60 16.41
C VAL A 739 -2.37 16.51 16.92
N MET A 740 -2.57 17.83 16.86
CA MET A 740 -1.59 18.81 17.34
C MET A 740 -1.38 18.72 18.86
N ASP A 741 -2.45 18.60 19.65
CA ASP A 741 -2.38 18.44 21.11
C ASP A 741 -1.62 17.16 21.50
N ASN A 742 -1.88 16.06 20.79
CA ASN A 742 -1.18 14.78 20.99
C ASN A 742 0.32 14.91 20.67
N ALA A 743 0.68 15.61 19.58
CA ALA A 743 2.07 15.84 19.22
C ALA A 743 2.80 16.72 20.27
N GLU A 744 2.14 17.75 20.80
CA GLU A 744 2.69 18.57 21.89
C GLU A 744 2.91 17.76 23.17
N GLU A 745 1.96 16.90 23.55
CA GLU A 745 2.06 16.06 24.74
C GLU A 745 3.23 15.07 24.64
N GLU A 746 3.41 14.42 23.48
CA GLU A 746 4.51 13.49 23.25
C GLU A 746 5.89 14.16 23.29
N VAL A 747 6.00 15.43 22.89
CA VAL A 747 7.27 16.20 23.02
C VAL A 747 7.53 16.64 24.47
N ARG A 748 6.46 16.85 25.27
CA ARG A 748 6.58 17.25 26.68
C ARG A 748 6.98 16.09 27.60
N ARG A 749 6.59 14.87 27.26
CA ARG A 749 6.93 13.63 27.98
C ARG A 749 8.40 13.27 27.77
#